data_AF-A0A2S6EXN5-F1
#
_entry.id   AF-A0A2S6EXN5-F1
#
_cell.length_a   1.000
_cell.length_b   1.000
_cell.length_c   1.000
_cell.angle_alpha   90.00
_cell.angle_beta   90.00
_cell.angle_gamma   90.00
#
_symmetry.space_group_name_H-M   'P 1'
#
loop_
_entity.id
_entity.type
_entity.pdbx_description
1 polymer ?
#
loop_
_entity_poly.entity_id
_entity_poly.type
_entity_poly.pdbx_seq_one_letter_code
_entity_poly.pdbx_strand_id
1 'polypeptide(L)'
;MLVSNIILKAALSHFEDRNNLIKQLDLSSDNDKNSFYKLVLAFWLGSNITRDKIIKHPLYINCEAFIDLGYSCILVLDKQMSLLKKNSLAYTILQRALFEIIRHYNDNYLLLTQNPQTLFSFFVHIIEKIDTKVCENISHQKILKMTQDGCLAELSRSPNSPPHGLLATQVSNDVTSLMKVNPFNMGVAINKLITENFSKELFFARHIKPTTDKHITHKLLIPAWDGIVLEGLSVKGRKKTTNTVVLALIGHFQTEHHYLNASFHEFQELFGTELVLINHRNYSNRSNKFANSAEEIAKDVIAFVNHFRQKNKKIVLYGMCGGAAHMVLAAHMMSNQKIPFKLIVDRFSQKYINFVDFKTLSRARDFSISNGQDCLRLLPGYQYCPSLMPYLLILLFLLLFILAKTALVITKTNIDFAKLVRRIPEEDLLILQAKGEKIAALKKPFFTDIVVHPENDMRAAVKDKRKYRKTILKNLCDHCLHAAGQAVFSTEMQKIFLQLFQCFDQCLQLISNEKLMEDSITNHPVDLHSKKLYTLTTRNKLPISQFIRGFFKQSPKMHDHLLDSIKPYSSHLIVDALKQIYGNHPSIHSNLLQFSNHLALLLNDMKTNQFFISYMADRLSATQLADLNEPINTLLTSELFKLINMSSIGLNCQNVISNHRVSI
;
A
#
# COMPACT_ATOMS: atom_id res chain seq x y z
N MET A 1 -5.70 41.28 1.10
CA MET A 1 -4.82 40.18 1.50
C MET A 1 -5.63 38.98 1.99
N LEU A 2 -5.38 37.76 1.50
CA LEU A 2 -6.08 36.53 1.92
C LEU A 2 -5.42 35.86 3.14
N VAL A 3 -4.09 35.87 3.19
CA VAL A 3 -3.23 35.24 4.22
C VAL A 3 -2.03 36.15 4.49
N SER A 4 -1.45 36.13 5.69
CA SER A 4 -0.27 36.96 5.98
C SER A 4 0.95 36.59 5.11
N ASN A 5 1.71 37.60 4.69
CA ASN A 5 2.91 37.40 3.87
C ASN A 5 4.01 36.60 4.58
N ILE A 6 4.02 36.59 5.92
CA ILE A 6 4.93 35.75 6.72
C ILE A 6 4.59 34.27 6.53
N ILE A 7 3.30 33.91 6.68
CA ILE A 7 2.82 32.53 6.50
C ILE A 7 3.07 32.09 5.04
N LEU A 8 2.78 32.97 4.08
CA LEU A 8 3.00 32.66 2.67
C LEU A 8 4.48 32.41 2.35
N LYS A 9 5.39 33.24 2.86
CA LYS A 9 6.83 33.06 2.67
C LYS A 9 7.33 31.74 3.28
N ALA A 10 6.85 31.39 4.48
CA ALA A 10 7.14 30.12 5.12
C ALA A 10 6.65 28.94 4.27
N ALA A 11 5.40 29.00 3.79
CA ALA A 11 4.81 27.98 2.92
C ALA A 11 5.58 27.75 1.61
N LEU A 12 6.13 28.80 0.99
CA LEU A 12 6.95 28.63 -0.22
C LEU A 12 8.39 28.16 0.06
N SER A 13 8.81 28.14 1.32
CA SER A 13 10.16 27.73 1.74
C SER A 13 10.20 26.33 2.36
N HIS A 14 9.11 25.93 3.03
CA HIS A 14 8.97 24.70 3.80
C HIS A 14 7.69 23.95 3.43
N PHE A 15 7.83 22.69 3.01
CA PHE A 15 6.69 21.88 2.57
C PHE A 15 5.67 21.59 3.67
N GLU A 16 6.09 21.51 4.94
CA GLU A 16 5.15 21.32 6.04
C GLU A 16 4.23 22.55 6.21
N ASP A 17 4.80 23.75 6.18
CA ASP A 17 4.03 25.00 6.18
C ASP A 17 3.12 25.10 4.95
N ARG A 18 3.62 24.68 3.77
CA ARG A 18 2.83 24.63 2.53
C ARG A 18 1.62 23.71 2.68
N ASN A 19 1.83 22.49 3.17
CA ASN A 19 0.76 21.50 3.35
C ASN A 19 -0.26 21.98 4.40
N ASN A 20 0.20 22.60 5.49
CA ASN A 20 -0.68 23.17 6.51
C ASN A 20 -1.53 24.32 5.94
N LEU A 21 -0.92 25.22 5.18
CA LEU A 21 -1.62 26.33 4.54
C LEU A 21 -2.62 25.85 3.49
N ILE A 22 -2.22 24.94 2.60
CA ILE A 22 -3.12 24.30 1.62
C ILE A 22 -4.33 23.72 2.34
N LYS A 23 -4.11 22.92 3.38
CA LYS A 23 -5.20 22.30 4.13
C LYS A 23 -6.15 23.32 4.77
N GLN A 24 -5.61 24.42 5.31
CA GLN A 24 -6.43 25.52 5.86
C GLN A 24 -7.28 26.17 4.77
N LEU A 25 -6.70 26.44 3.60
CA LEU A 25 -7.40 27.08 2.48
C LEU A 25 -8.44 26.15 1.85
N ASP A 26 -8.11 24.87 1.63
CA ASP A 26 -8.99 23.81 1.09
C ASP A 26 -10.26 23.60 1.91
N LEU A 27 -10.17 23.87 3.23
CA LEU A 27 -11.23 23.70 4.21
C LEU A 27 -11.91 25.01 4.62
N SER A 28 -11.67 26.10 3.87
CA SER A 28 -12.40 27.36 4.07
C SER A 28 -13.91 27.12 4.00
N SER A 29 -14.67 27.75 4.90
CA SER A 29 -16.12 27.63 4.94
C SER A 29 -16.75 28.23 3.69
N ASP A 30 -17.82 27.61 3.18
CA ASP A 30 -18.61 28.16 2.06
C ASP A 30 -19.24 29.53 2.41
N ASN A 31 -19.41 29.82 3.71
CA ASN A 31 -19.90 31.12 4.21
C ASN A 31 -18.82 32.23 4.20
N ASP A 32 -17.56 31.90 3.95
CA ASP A 32 -16.49 32.90 3.81
C ASP A 32 -16.64 33.63 2.47
N LYS A 33 -16.81 34.96 2.53
CA LYS A 33 -16.91 35.83 1.34
C LYS A 33 -15.71 35.71 0.39
N ASN A 34 -14.55 35.29 0.91
CA ASN A 34 -13.32 35.12 0.16
C ASN A 34 -12.99 33.64 -0.13
N SER A 35 -13.91 32.71 0.13
CA SER A 35 -13.72 31.27 -0.06
C SER A 35 -13.20 30.91 -1.45
N PHE A 36 -13.80 31.47 -2.51
CA PHE A 36 -13.37 31.27 -3.90
C PHE A 36 -11.88 31.58 -4.11
N TYR A 37 -11.44 32.76 -3.68
CA TYR A 37 -10.06 33.20 -3.85
C TYR A 37 -9.08 32.40 -2.98
N LYS A 38 -9.50 31.99 -1.79
CA LYS A 38 -8.72 31.07 -0.95
C LYS A 38 -8.55 29.70 -1.61
N LEU A 39 -9.59 29.17 -2.25
CA LEU A 39 -9.52 27.92 -2.99
C LEU A 39 -8.56 28.02 -4.19
N VAL A 40 -8.60 29.12 -4.94
CA VAL A 40 -7.65 29.38 -6.04
C VAL A 40 -6.22 29.50 -5.52
N LEU A 41 -6.00 30.18 -4.39
CA LEU A 41 -4.67 30.22 -3.74
C LEU A 41 -4.19 28.80 -3.38
N ALA A 42 -5.07 27.96 -2.82
CA ALA A 42 -4.74 26.58 -2.48
C ALA A 42 -4.40 25.74 -3.72
N PHE A 43 -5.16 25.93 -4.80
CA PHE A 43 -4.92 25.29 -6.08
C PHE A 43 -3.52 25.64 -6.61
N TRP A 44 -3.19 26.93 -6.65
CA TRP A 44 -1.88 27.45 -7.07
C TRP A 44 -0.74 27.01 -6.17
N LEU A 45 -0.98 26.89 -4.86
CA LEU A 45 -0.03 26.28 -3.94
C LEU A 45 0.11 24.76 -4.12
N GLY A 46 -0.72 24.12 -4.94
CA GLY A 46 -0.53 22.74 -5.40
C GLY A 46 -1.67 21.78 -5.10
N SER A 47 -2.78 22.25 -4.50
CA SER A 47 -3.95 21.41 -4.22
C SER A 47 -4.82 21.22 -5.47
N ASN A 48 -4.38 20.38 -6.41
CA ASN A 48 -5.16 20.14 -7.64
C ASN A 48 -6.56 19.51 -7.40
N ILE A 49 -6.86 19.03 -6.19
CA ILE A 49 -8.19 18.57 -5.80
C ILE A 49 -9.20 19.73 -5.57
N THR A 50 -8.74 20.94 -5.21
CA THR A 50 -9.68 22.07 -5.02
C THR A 50 -10.27 22.57 -6.32
N ARG A 51 -9.69 22.20 -7.46
CA ARG A 51 -10.17 22.61 -8.79
C ARG A 51 -11.65 22.27 -8.99
N ASP A 52 -12.12 21.12 -8.52
CA ASP A 52 -13.54 20.75 -8.61
C ASP A 52 -14.46 21.71 -7.83
N LYS A 53 -14.03 22.16 -6.64
CA LYS A 53 -14.76 23.18 -5.86
C LYS A 53 -14.75 24.52 -6.57
N ILE A 54 -13.62 24.89 -7.18
CA ILE A 54 -13.47 26.14 -7.92
C ILE A 54 -14.43 26.18 -9.12
N ILE A 55 -14.46 25.13 -9.95
CA ILE A 55 -15.31 25.06 -11.17
C ILE A 55 -16.80 25.22 -10.84
N LYS A 56 -17.23 24.67 -9.71
CA LYS A 56 -18.63 24.74 -9.26
C LYS A 56 -19.03 26.12 -8.71
N HIS A 57 -18.06 26.99 -8.47
CA HIS A 57 -18.32 28.32 -7.92
C HIS A 57 -18.79 29.30 -9.02
N PRO A 58 -19.82 30.14 -8.78
CA PRO A 58 -20.37 31.04 -9.79
C PRO A 58 -19.34 31.98 -10.44
N LEU A 59 -18.34 32.43 -9.68
CA LEU A 59 -17.29 33.33 -10.16
C LEU A 59 -16.32 32.69 -11.17
N TYR A 60 -16.30 31.36 -11.29
CA TYR A 60 -15.34 30.64 -12.14
C TYR A 60 -15.45 31.01 -13.62
N ILE A 61 -16.67 31.18 -14.13
CA ILE A 61 -16.94 31.43 -15.56
C ILE A 61 -16.17 32.66 -16.08
N ASN A 62 -15.95 33.65 -15.21
CA ASN A 62 -15.30 34.90 -15.59
C ASN A 62 -13.76 34.82 -15.64
N CYS A 63 -13.16 33.77 -15.07
CA CYS A 63 -11.71 33.66 -14.90
C CYS A 63 -11.15 32.24 -15.07
N GLU A 64 -11.90 31.33 -15.70
CA GLU A 64 -11.54 29.92 -15.90
C GLU A 64 -10.12 29.76 -16.46
N ALA A 65 -9.86 30.35 -17.63
CA ALA A 65 -8.57 30.21 -18.30
C ALA A 65 -7.42 30.69 -17.40
N PHE A 66 -7.58 31.84 -16.75
CA PHE A 66 -6.55 32.44 -15.90
C PHE A 66 -6.18 31.57 -14.70
N ILE A 67 -7.15 30.91 -14.07
CA ILE A 67 -6.87 30.00 -12.95
C ILE A 67 -5.93 28.86 -13.38
N ASP A 68 -6.20 28.25 -14.54
CA ASP A 68 -5.37 27.17 -15.07
C ASP A 68 -4.00 27.67 -15.56
N LEU A 69 -3.93 28.84 -16.21
CA LEU A 69 -2.67 29.45 -16.66
C LEU A 69 -1.73 29.74 -15.47
N GLY A 70 -2.28 30.29 -14.38
CA GLY A 70 -1.53 30.56 -13.15
C GLY A 70 -0.97 29.27 -12.55
N TYR A 71 -1.78 28.21 -12.48
CA TYR A 71 -1.33 26.91 -11.99
C TYR A 71 -0.21 26.32 -12.84
N SER A 72 -0.34 26.35 -14.17
CA SER A 72 0.68 25.82 -15.09
C SER A 72 2.01 26.57 -14.98
N CYS A 73 1.98 27.91 -14.88
CA CYS A 73 3.19 28.71 -14.66
C CYS A 73 3.90 28.32 -13.34
N ILE A 74 3.14 28.24 -12.24
CA ILE A 74 3.69 27.83 -10.94
C ILE A 74 4.23 26.40 -10.98
N LEU A 75 3.55 25.49 -11.71
CA LEU A 75 4.01 24.12 -11.90
C LEU A 75 5.37 24.07 -12.62
N VAL A 76 5.57 24.89 -13.65
CA VAL A 76 6.86 25.03 -14.34
C VAL A 76 7.95 25.50 -13.37
N LEU A 77 7.68 26.54 -12.57
CA LEU A 77 8.61 27.04 -11.54
C LEU A 77 8.99 25.94 -10.54
N ASP A 78 8.00 25.26 -9.94
CA ASP A 78 8.24 24.17 -8.97
C ASP A 78 9.10 23.04 -9.57
N LYS A 79 8.81 22.62 -10.81
CA LYS A 79 9.56 21.57 -11.52
C LYS A 79 11.03 21.93 -11.73
N GLN A 80 11.30 23.16 -12.16
CA GLN A 80 12.66 23.61 -12.48
C GLN A 80 13.45 23.89 -11.21
N MET A 81 12.82 24.46 -10.19
CA MET A 81 13.41 24.60 -8.85
C MET A 81 13.83 23.25 -8.26
N SER A 82 13.09 22.17 -8.54
CA SER A 82 13.41 20.82 -8.06
C SER A 82 14.69 20.23 -8.65
N LEU A 83 15.24 20.82 -9.72
CA LEU A 83 16.53 20.42 -10.30
C LEU A 83 17.73 21.15 -9.67
N LEU A 84 17.46 22.20 -8.89
CA LEU A 84 18.47 23.09 -8.34
C LEU A 84 18.71 22.80 -6.86
N LYS A 85 19.95 23.04 -6.40
CA LYS A 85 20.24 23.05 -4.96
C LYS A 85 19.65 24.32 -4.33
N LYS A 86 19.06 24.20 -3.13
CA LYS A 86 18.40 25.34 -2.44
C LYS A 86 19.32 26.55 -2.22
N ASN A 87 20.61 26.33 -2.07
CA ASN A 87 21.61 27.38 -1.86
C ASN A 87 22.16 27.97 -3.17
N SER A 88 21.69 27.51 -4.33
CA SER A 88 22.12 28.09 -5.61
C SER A 88 21.44 29.44 -5.88
N LEU A 89 22.16 30.33 -6.56
CA LEU A 89 21.63 31.62 -6.98
C LEU A 89 20.41 31.45 -7.89
N ALA A 90 20.44 30.50 -8.83
CA ALA A 90 19.31 30.19 -9.69
C ALA A 90 18.06 29.77 -8.90
N TYR A 91 18.20 28.92 -7.87
CA TYR A 91 17.07 28.56 -7.01
C TYR A 91 16.49 29.78 -6.32
N THR A 92 17.35 30.66 -5.80
CA THR A 92 16.94 31.90 -5.10
C THR A 92 16.19 32.84 -6.04
N ILE A 93 16.64 33.00 -7.29
CA ILE A 93 15.96 33.80 -8.32
C ILE A 93 14.56 33.24 -8.59
N LEU A 94 14.42 31.94 -8.85
CA LEU A 94 13.13 31.32 -9.12
C LEU A 94 12.19 31.35 -7.91
N GLN A 95 12.72 31.12 -6.70
CA GLN A 95 11.95 31.19 -5.47
C GLN A 95 11.41 32.61 -5.22
N ARG A 96 12.22 33.63 -5.50
CA ARG A 96 11.81 35.03 -5.40
C ARG A 96 10.70 35.35 -6.40
N ALA A 97 10.86 34.94 -7.66
CA ALA A 97 9.84 35.12 -8.70
C ALA A 97 8.50 34.47 -8.29
N LEU A 98 8.55 33.21 -7.80
CA LEU A 98 7.38 32.51 -7.30
C LEU A 98 6.73 33.26 -6.12
N PHE A 99 7.50 33.73 -5.16
CA PHE A 99 6.96 34.48 -4.02
C PHE A 99 6.32 35.80 -4.45
N GLU A 100 6.94 36.56 -5.37
CA GLU A 100 6.38 37.81 -5.88
C GLU A 100 5.05 37.60 -6.61
N ILE A 101 4.95 36.55 -7.44
CA ILE A 101 3.71 36.14 -8.13
C ILE A 101 2.60 35.82 -7.13
N ILE A 102 2.86 34.89 -6.19
CA ILE A 102 1.82 34.45 -5.25
C ILE A 102 1.43 35.57 -4.28
N ARG A 103 2.40 36.38 -3.83
CA ARG A 103 2.15 37.53 -2.97
C ARG A 103 1.27 38.56 -3.69
N HIS A 104 1.54 38.86 -4.95
CA HIS A 104 0.76 39.85 -5.69
C HIS A 104 -0.70 39.41 -5.83
N TYR A 105 -0.95 38.13 -6.09
CA TYR A 105 -2.30 37.58 -6.05
C TYR A 105 -2.92 37.64 -4.64
N ASN A 106 -2.19 37.24 -3.61
CA ASN A 106 -2.67 37.28 -2.22
C ASN A 106 -3.11 38.69 -1.81
N ASP A 107 -2.36 39.71 -2.21
CA ASP A 107 -2.64 41.12 -1.90
C ASP A 107 -3.80 41.66 -2.76
N ASN A 108 -3.91 41.26 -4.03
CA ASN A 108 -4.83 41.81 -5.04
C ASN A 108 -5.83 40.80 -5.62
N TYR A 109 -6.28 39.84 -4.81
CA TYR A 109 -7.05 38.67 -5.27
C TYR A 109 -8.32 39.00 -6.07
N LEU A 110 -8.96 40.15 -5.82
CA LEU A 110 -10.15 40.62 -6.54
C LEU A 110 -9.88 40.87 -8.03
N LEU A 111 -8.63 41.17 -8.41
CA LEU A 111 -8.26 41.36 -9.81
C LEU A 111 -8.55 40.11 -10.64
N LEU A 112 -8.50 38.92 -10.06
CA LEU A 112 -8.78 37.68 -10.80
C LEU A 112 -10.16 37.68 -11.48
N THR A 113 -11.19 38.25 -10.82
CA THR A 113 -12.56 38.27 -11.35
C THR A 113 -12.94 39.62 -11.95
N GLN A 114 -12.28 40.71 -11.52
CA GLN A 114 -12.57 42.07 -11.99
C GLN A 114 -11.78 42.45 -13.24
N ASN A 115 -10.49 42.11 -13.29
CA ASN A 115 -9.59 42.40 -14.40
C ASN A 115 -8.37 41.44 -14.38
N PRO A 116 -8.56 40.18 -14.78
CA PRO A 116 -7.51 39.17 -14.71
C PRO A 116 -6.30 39.51 -15.57
N GLN A 117 -6.48 40.29 -16.64
CA GLN A 117 -5.37 40.73 -17.50
C GLN A 117 -4.35 41.53 -16.71
N THR A 118 -4.77 42.48 -15.86
CA THR A 118 -3.84 43.26 -15.03
C THR A 118 -3.03 42.36 -14.09
N LEU A 119 -3.68 41.36 -13.48
CA LEU A 119 -3.01 40.39 -12.60
C LEU A 119 -1.94 39.59 -13.38
N PHE A 120 -2.27 39.13 -14.58
CA PHE A 120 -1.39 38.27 -15.38
C PHE A 120 -0.31 39.06 -16.13
N SER A 121 -0.53 40.33 -16.49
CA SER A 121 0.52 41.23 -16.97
C SER A 121 1.61 41.42 -15.91
N PHE A 122 1.24 41.48 -14.63
CA PHE A 122 2.23 41.47 -13.55
C PHE A 122 3.03 40.16 -13.51
N PHE A 123 2.37 39.00 -13.67
CA PHE A 123 3.07 37.71 -13.69
C PHE A 123 4.08 37.63 -14.83
N VAL A 124 3.67 38.04 -16.05
CA VAL A 124 4.55 38.11 -17.22
C VAL A 124 5.78 38.98 -16.92
N HIS A 125 5.59 40.18 -16.39
CA HIS A 125 6.69 41.09 -16.04
C HIS A 125 7.68 40.49 -15.03
N ILE A 126 7.20 39.77 -14.02
CA ILE A 126 8.08 39.09 -13.05
C ILE A 126 8.90 37.99 -13.74
N ILE A 127 8.31 37.23 -14.66
CA ILE A 127 9.01 36.17 -15.39
C ILE A 127 10.01 36.74 -16.40
N GLU A 128 9.69 37.84 -17.08
CA GLU A 128 10.59 38.54 -18.01
C GLU A 128 11.85 39.08 -17.31
N LYS A 129 11.73 39.45 -16.03
CA LYS A 129 12.85 39.90 -15.19
C LYS A 129 13.82 38.82 -14.75
N ILE A 130 13.56 37.55 -15.03
CA ILE A 130 14.49 36.46 -14.70
C ILE A 130 15.76 36.62 -15.55
N ASP A 131 16.84 37.14 -14.95
CA ASP A 131 18.12 37.30 -15.64
C ASP A 131 18.90 35.98 -15.64
N THR A 132 18.96 35.38 -16.82
CA THR A 132 19.68 34.12 -17.05
C THR A 132 21.20 34.29 -17.02
N LYS A 133 21.74 35.49 -17.28
CA LYS A 133 23.18 35.75 -17.40
C LYS A 133 23.88 35.93 -16.05
N VAL A 134 23.12 36.18 -14.98
CA VAL A 134 23.62 36.37 -13.60
C VAL A 134 24.27 35.09 -13.03
N CYS A 135 23.93 33.92 -13.55
CA CYS A 135 24.55 32.67 -13.12
C CYS A 135 25.78 32.33 -13.96
N GLU A 136 26.94 32.08 -13.36
CA GLU A 136 28.13 31.64 -14.10
C GLU A 136 28.01 30.20 -14.65
N ASN A 137 27.23 29.35 -13.97
CA ASN A 137 27.06 27.95 -14.35
C ASN A 137 26.08 27.79 -15.53
N ILE A 138 26.57 27.30 -16.67
CA ILE A 138 25.80 27.06 -17.91
C ILE A 138 24.54 26.21 -17.67
N SER A 139 24.61 25.19 -16.81
CA SER A 139 23.46 24.35 -16.50
C SER A 139 22.37 25.14 -15.76
N HIS A 140 22.76 26.01 -14.84
CA HIS A 140 21.83 26.91 -14.15
C HIS A 140 21.24 27.95 -15.10
N GLN A 141 22.04 28.55 -15.98
CA GLN A 141 21.55 29.48 -17.01
C GLN A 141 20.49 28.81 -17.90
N LYS A 142 20.74 27.56 -18.33
CA LYS A 142 19.81 26.79 -19.15
C LYS A 142 18.50 26.51 -18.39
N ILE A 143 18.57 26.14 -17.11
CA ILE A 143 17.37 25.92 -16.29
C ILE A 143 16.58 27.22 -16.16
N LEU A 144 17.22 28.36 -15.86
CA LEU A 144 16.55 29.66 -15.77
C LEU A 144 15.87 30.03 -17.10
N LYS A 145 16.58 29.87 -18.22
CA LYS A 145 16.03 30.15 -19.56
C LYS A 145 14.83 29.26 -19.88
N MET A 146 14.95 27.95 -19.66
CA MET A 146 13.83 27.01 -19.87
C MET A 146 12.64 27.34 -18.96
N THR A 147 12.89 27.82 -17.74
CA THR A 147 11.83 28.24 -16.82
C THR A 147 11.12 29.48 -17.33
N GLN A 148 11.88 30.48 -17.78
CA GLN A 148 11.36 31.72 -18.35
C GLN A 148 10.53 31.44 -19.61
N ASP A 149 11.11 30.75 -20.59
CA ASP A 149 10.46 30.41 -21.86
C ASP A 149 9.19 29.57 -21.61
N GLY A 150 9.27 28.58 -20.71
CA GLY A 150 8.14 27.73 -20.36
C GLY A 150 7.00 28.49 -19.67
N CYS A 151 7.31 29.36 -18.71
CA CYS A 151 6.30 30.16 -18.03
C CYS A 151 5.63 31.17 -18.99
N LEU A 152 6.40 31.86 -19.83
CA LEU A 152 5.85 32.81 -20.80
C LEU A 152 5.00 32.10 -21.86
N ALA A 153 5.40 30.91 -22.31
CA ALA A 153 4.61 30.08 -23.23
C ALA A 153 3.28 29.64 -22.60
N GLU A 154 3.27 29.28 -21.31
CA GLU A 154 2.02 28.98 -20.60
C GLU A 154 1.16 30.24 -20.45
N LEU A 155 1.70 31.36 -19.97
CA LEU A 155 0.95 32.60 -19.72
C LEU A 155 0.43 33.31 -20.98
N SER A 156 1.03 33.06 -22.15
CA SER A 156 0.64 33.66 -23.43
C SER A 156 -0.46 32.89 -24.18
N ARG A 157 -0.91 31.73 -23.67
CA ARG A 157 -1.98 30.96 -24.32
C ARG A 157 -3.29 31.76 -24.34
N SER A 158 -3.97 31.74 -25.49
CA SER A 158 -5.23 32.45 -25.66
C SER A 158 -6.32 31.90 -24.72
N PRO A 159 -6.97 32.76 -23.91
CA PRO A 159 -8.06 32.35 -23.03
C PRO A 159 -9.32 31.91 -23.80
N ASN A 160 -9.42 32.21 -25.11
CA ASN A 160 -10.57 31.87 -25.96
C ASN A 160 -10.37 30.57 -26.78
N SER A 161 -9.30 29.83 -26.53
CA SER A 161 -9.12 28.50 -27.13
C SER A 161 -10.23 27.58 -26.61
N PRO A 162 -10.95 26.80 -27.46
CA PRO A 162 -11.90 25.83 -26.95
C PRO A 162 -11.19 24.92 -25.95
N PRO A 163 -11.85 24.50 -24.86
CA PRO A 163 -11.28 23.57 -23.93
C PRO A 163 -11.26 22.19 -24.59
N HIS A 164 -10.39 21.99 -25.59
CA HIS A 164 -9.86 20.67 -25.91
C HIS A 164 -9.11 20.24 -24.65
N GLY A 165 -9.88 19.66 -23.72
CA GLY A 165 -9.59 19.72 -22.31
C GLY A 165 -8.21 19.15 -22.03
N LEU A 166 -7.31 19.98 -21.48
CA LEU A 166 -6.18 19.58 -20.62
C LEU A 166 -5.20 18.51 -21.15
N LEU A 167 -5.42 17.97 -22.34
CA LEU A 167 -4.63 16.90 -22.95
C LEU A 167 -3.33 17.44 -23.56
N ALA A 168 -3.16 18.76 -23.63
CA ALA A 168 -2.05 19.41 -24.32
C ALA A 168 -1.38 20.53 -23.52
N THR A 169 -1.45 20.55 -22.19
CA THR A 169 -0.42 21.31 -21.45
C THR A 169 0.90 20.57 -21.66
N GLN A 170 1.82 21.15 -22.43
CA GLN A 170 3.19 20.66 -22.64
C GLN A 170 4.00 20.49 -21.34
N VAL A 171 3.43 20.93 -20.20
CA VAL A 171 3.93 20.67 -18.85
C VAL A 171 3.67 19.23 -18.41
N SER A 172 2.78 18.46 -19.05
CA SER A 172 2.78 17.00 -18.97
C SER A 172 4.20 16.54 -19.29
N ASN A 173 4.80 15.67 -18.45
CA ASN A 173 6.02 14.99 -18.87
C ASN A 173 5.62 14.02 -19.99
N ASP A 174 5.47 14.59 -21.19
CA ASP A 174 5.04 13.88 -22.37
C ASP A 174 5.98 12.71 -22.56
N VAL A 175 5.37 11.59 -22.88
CA VAL A 175 6.05 10.43 -23.39
C VAL A 175 6.74 10.91 -24.68
N THR A 176 7.98 11.38 -24.58
CA THR A 176 8.89 11.26 -25.70
C THR A 176 8.81 9.79 -26.05
N SER A 177 8.20 9.50 -27.21
CA SER A 177 7.94 8.16 -27.70
C SER A 177 9.09 7.22 -27.33
N LEU A 178 8.82 5.94 -27.05
CA LEU A 178 9.85 4.93 -26.84
C LEU A 178 10.97 4.99 -27.91
N MET A 179 10.68 5.55 -29.09
CA MET A 179 11.61 5.82 -30.19
C MET A 179 12.63 6.96 -29.97
N LYS A 180 12.48 7.82 -28.96
CA LYS A 180 13.43 8.89 -28.60
C LYS A 180 14.27 8.57 -27.35
N VAL A 181 14.17 7.35 -26.83
CA VAL A 181 14.95 6.92 -25.66
C VAL A 181 16.38 6.69 -26.10
N ASN A 182 17.31 7.49 -25.56
CA ASN A 182 18.74 7.24 -25.68
C ASN A 182 19.08 5.85 -25.12
N PRO A 183 19.81 4.97 -25.84
CA PRO A 183 20.20 3.63 -25.35
C PRO A 183 20.92 3.65 -23.99
N PHE A 184 21.58 4.75 -23.62
CA PHE A 184 22.18 4.93 -22.28
C PHE A 184 21.16 5.12 -21.14
N ASN A 185 19.88 5.34 -21.44
CA ASN A 185 18.78 5.55 -20.48
C ASN A 185 17.74 4.40 -20.47
N MET A 186 18.14 3.20 -20.88
CA MET A 186 17.24 2.04 -20.96
C MET A 186 16.54 1.72 -19.62
N GLY A 187 17.21 1.93 -18.49
CA GLY A 187 16.63 1.77 -17.15
C GLY A 187 15.42 2.69 -16.90
N VAL A 188 15.51 3.95 -17.33
CA VAL A 188 14.39 4.91 -17.26
C VAL A 188 13.23 4.44 -18.13
N ALA A 189 13.50 4.00 -19.36
CA ALA A 189 12.45 3.57 -20.27
C ALA A 189 11.70 2.34 -19.76
N ILE A 190 12.41 1.37 -19.21
CA ILE A 190 11.80 0.16 -18.63
C ILE A 190 11.01 0.50 -17.38
N ASN A 191 11.55 1.31 -16.46
CA ASN A 191 10.80 1.67 -15.25
C ASN A 191 9.60 2.55 -15.58
N LYS A 192 9.71 3.42 -16.60
CA LYS A 192 8.56 4.13 -17.15
C LYS A 192 7.51 3.16 -17.68
N LEU A 193 7.88 2.17 -18.50
CA LEU A 193 6.96 1.16 -19.03
C LEU A 193 6.27 0.37 -17.91
N ILE A 194 7.03 -0.07 -16.90
CA ILE A 194 6.51 -0.79 -15.72
C ILE A 194 5.56 0.09 -14.89
N THR A 195 5.71 1.41 -14.94
CA THR A 195 4.88 2.37 -14.21
C THR A 195 4.06 3.22 -15.17
N GLU A 196 3.80 2.75 -16.39
CA GLU A 196 3.16 3.61 -17.39
C GLU A 196 1.68 3.72 -17.09
N ASN A 197 1.22 4.94 -16.83
CA ASN A 197 -0.19 5.26 -16.85
C ASN A 197 -0.56 5.74 -18.25
N PHE A 198 -1.32 4.92 -18.99
CA PHE A 198 -1.79 5.25 -20.34
C PHE A 198 -2.79 6.42 -20.38
N SER A 199 -3.25 6.91 -19.21
CA SER A 199 -4.10 8.09 -19.07
C SER A 199 -3.58 9.01 -17.96
N LYS A 200 -2.55 9.80 -18.28
CA LYS A 200 -2.06 10.84 -17.35
C LYS A 200 -3.02 12.02 -17.32
N GLU A 201 -3.68 12.17 -16.18
CA GLU A 201 -4.54 13.30 -15.82
C GLU A 201 -3.79 14.30 -14.93
N LEU A 202 -3.75 15.57 -15.32
CA LEU A 202 -3.16 16.64 -14.49
C LEU A 202 -4.08 17.02 -13.31
N PHE A 203 -5.39 16.90 -13.53
CA PHE A 203 -6.45 17.31 -12.60
C PHE A 203 -7.45 16.19 -12.37
N PHE A 204 -8.11 16.21 -11.23
CA PHE A 204 -9.22 15.30 -10.94
C PHE A 204 -10.40 15.56 -11.89
N ALA A 205 -11.02 14.49 -12.40
CA ALA A 205 -12.18 14.56 -13.27
C ALA A 205 -13.37 15.36 -12.66
N ARG A 206 -14.15 16.05 -13.50
CA ARG A 206 -15.29 16.95 -13.13
C ARG A 206 -16.44 16.28 -12.37
N HIS A 207 -16.40 14.96 -12.19
CA HIS A 207 -17.39 14.18 -11.46
C HIS A 207 -16.78 13.52 -10.22
N ILE A 208 -16.02 14.29 -9.44
CA ILE A 208 -15.59 13.84 -8.11
C ILE A 208 -16.87 13.57 -7.30
N LYS A 209 -16.99 12.37 -6.72
CA LYS A 209 -17.98 12.15 -5.66
C LYS A 209 -17.73 13.23 -4.61
N PRO A 210 -18.69 14.12 -4.32
CA PRO A 210 -18.46 15.21 -3.38
C PRO A 210 -17.88 14.63 -2.09
N THR A 211 -16.86 15.30 -1.55
CA THR A 211 -16.24 14.90 -0.30
C THR A 211 -17.35 14.82 0.74
N THR A 212 -17.74 13.60 1.11
CA THR A 212 -18.80 13.41 2.10
C THR A 212 -18.40 14.16 3.38
N ASP A 213 -19.36 14.73 4.11
CA ASP A 213 -19.10 15.40 5.40
C ASP A 213 -18.40 14.48 6.42
N LYS A 214 -18.34 13.18 6.16
CA LYS A 214 -17.66 12.18 6.96
C LYS A 214 -16.13 12.22 6.79
N HIS A 215 -15.60 12.75 5.70
CA HIS A 215 -14.18 12.66 5.33
C HIS A 215 -13.52 14.03 5.12
N ILE A 216 -12.21 14.08 5.31
CA ILE A 216 -11.31 15.17 4.97
C ILE A 216 -10.34 14.62 3.94
N THR A 217 -10.26 15.30 2.79
CA THR A 217 -9.29 14.98 1.74
C THR A 217 -8.44 16.21 1.49
N HIS A 218 -7.12 16.05 1.43
CA HIS A 218 -6.19 17.13 1.09
C HIS A 218 -4.96 16.59 0.36
N LYS A 219 -4.39 17.45 -0.50
CA LYS A 219 -3.13 17.15 -1.20
C LYS A 219 -1.96 17.25 -0.23
N LEU A 220 -0.94 16.43 -0.44
CA LEU A 220 0.33 16.46 0.25
C LEU A 220 1.47 16.64 -0.74
N LEU A 221 2.40 17.53 -0.41
CA LEU A 221 3.66 17.74 -1.10
C LEU A 221 4.79 17.30 -0.18
N ILE A 222 5.61 16.34 -0.64
CA ILE A 222 6.71 15.77 0.14
C ILE A 222 8.01 15.87 -0.66
N PRO A 223 9.09 16.40 -0.06
CA PRO A 223 10.40 16.39 -0.72
C PRO A 223 10.96 14.96 -0.75
N ALA A 224 11.38 14.51 -1.94
CA ALA A 224 12.18 13.29 -2.06
C ALA A 224 13.63 13.53 -1.59
N TRP A 225 14.39 12.44 -1.50
CA TRP A 225 15.81 12.45 -1.12
C TRP A 225 16.71 13.27 -2.06
N ASP A 226 16.33 13.40 -3.33
CA ASP A 226 17.06 14.13 -4.39
C ASP A 226 16.44 15.50 -4.73
N GLY A 227 15.56 16.01 -3.87
CA GLY A 227 15.01 17.36 -3.97
C GLY A 227 13.80 17.51 -4.90
N ILE A 228 13.41 16.47 -5.62
CA ILE A 228 12.14 16.47 -6.39
C ILE A 228 10.94 16.54 -5.44
N VAL A 229 9.83 17.06 -5.94
CA VAL A 229 8.58 17.14 -5.18
C VAL A 229 7.70 15.95 -5.52
N LEU A 230 7.38 15.15 -4.52
CA LEU A 230 6.41 14.06 -4.59
C LEU A 230 5.03 14.57 -4.18
N GLU A 231 4.02 13.93 -4.73
CA GLU A 231 2.63 14.29 -4.50
C GLU A 231 1.89 13.12 -3.86
N GLY A 232 0.94 13.41 -2.98
CA GLY A 232 0.05 12.40 -2.43
C GLY A 232 -1.31 12.96 -2.10
N LEU A 233 -2.27 12.07 -1.91
CA LEU A 233 -3.63 12.41 -1.49
C LEU A 233 -3.91 11.76 -0.14
N SER A 234 -4.05 12.57 0.92
CA SER A 234 -4.44 12.08 2.24
C SER A 234 -5.95 12.15 2.41
N VAL A 235 -6.54 11.03 2.82
CA VAL A 235 -7.96 10.85 3.09
C VAL A 235 -8.13 10.34 4.52
N LYS A 236 -8.90 11.05 5.34
CA LYS A 236 -9.13 10.71 6.74
C LYS A 236 -10.56 11.01 7.16
N GLY A 237 -11.17 10.15 7.99
CA GLY A 237 -12.48 10.46 8.60
C GLY A 237 -12.40 11.66 9.55
N ARG A 238 -13.33 12.61 9.46
CA ARG A 238 -13.35 13.86 10.27
C ARG A 238 -13.22 13.62 11.77
N LYS A 239 -13.95 12.62 12.28
CA LYS A 239 -14.01 12.28 13.71
C LYS A 239 -13.01 11.19 14.14
N LYS A 240 -12.23 10.62 13.21
CA LYS A 240 -11.33 9.50 13.52
C LYS A 240 -9.94 10.00 13.85
N THR A 241 -9.50 9.80 15.08
CA THR A 241 -8.11 10.01 15.49
C THR A 241 -7.41 8.66 15.64
N THR A 242 -6.73 8.23 14.58
CA THR A 242 -5.93 7.01 14.61
C THR A 242 -4.44 7.38 14.58
N ASN A 243 -3.62 6.58 15.28
CA ASN A 243 -2.17 6.71 15.21
C ASN A 243 -1.54 5.90 14.06
N THR A 244 -2.35 5.29 13.21
CA THR A 244 -1.88 4.48 12.08
C THR A 244 -2.14 5.21 10.77
N VAL A 245 -1.19 5.13 9.84
CA VAL A 245 -1.37 5.61 8.47
C VAL A 245 -1.12 4.48 7.49
N VAL A 246 -1.99 4.35 6.49
CA VAL A 246 -1.80 3.44 5.36
C VAL A 246 -1.24 4.23 4.19
N LEU A 247 -0.04 3.87 3.76
CA LEU A 247 0.62 4.40 2.58
C LEU A 247 0.36 3.45 1.41
N ALA A 248 -0.39 3.90 0.43
CA ALA A 248 -0.94 3.06 -0.63
C ALA A 248 -0.39 3.44 -2.01
N LEU A 249 0.04 2.42 -2.75
CA LEU A 249 0.45 2.53 -4.15
C LEU A 249 -0.26 1.45 -4.96
N ILE A 250 -1.12 1.88 -5.88
CA ILE A 250 -2.14 1.05 -6.51
C ILE A 250 -1.89 1.00 -8.02
N GLY A 251 -1.30 -0.10 -8.47
CA GLY A 251 -1.07 -0.39 -9.89
C GLY A 251 -0.37 0.74 -10.64
N HIS A 252 -0.92 1.06 -11.82
CA HIS A 252 -0.46 2.14 -12.67
C HIS A 252 -1.27 3.44 -12.47
N PHE A 253 -2.04 3.53 -11.38
CA PHE A 253 -2.96 4.63 -11.16
C PHE A 253 -2.32 5.70 -10.28
N GLN A 254 -2.13 6.88 -10.87
CA GLN A 254 -1.87 8.10 -10.11
C GLN A 254 -3.13 8.58 -9.36
N THR A 255 -2.97 9.42 -8.36
CA THR A 255 -4.06 9.86 -7.47
C THR A 255 -5.27 10.48 -8.20
N GLU A 256 -5.02 11.14 -9.32
CA GLU A 256 -6.00 11.85 -10.13
C GLU A 256 -6.86 10.91 -10.98
N HIS A 257 -6.36 9.70 -11.26
CA HIS A 257 -7.00 8.76 -12.18
C HIS A 257 -8.41 8.39 -11.72
N HIS A 258 -9.38 8.38 -12.65
CA HIS A 258 -10.81 8.14 -12.38
C HIS A 258 -11.09 6.93 -11.48
N TYR A 259 -10.36 5.82 -11.64
CA TYR A 259 -10.50 4.63 -10.79
C TYR A 259 -10.28 4.93 -9.29
N LEU A 260 -9.19 5.63 -8.96
CA LEU A 260 -8.86 5.98 -7.58
C LEU A 260 -9.81 7.06 -7.07
N ASN A 261 -10.08 8.07 -7.89
CA ASN A 261 -11.04 9.13 -7.58
C ASN A 261 -12.42 8.58 -7.18
N ALA A 262 -12.93 7.57 -7.91
CA ALA A 262 -14.22 6.97 -7.63
C ALA A 262 -14.24 5.99 -6.43
N SER A 263 -13.08 5.66 -5.86
CA SER A 263 -12.92 4.53 -4.93
C SER A 263 -12.16 4.87 -3.62
N PHE A 264 -11.56 6.05 -3.49
CA PHE A 264 -10.67 6.32 -2.35
C PHE A 264 -11.39 6.39 -1.01
N HIS A 265 -12.68 6.75 -0.99
CA HIS A 265 -13.51 6.70 0.23
C HIS A 265 -13.75 5.26 0.66
N GLU A 266 -14.06 4.37 -0.28
CA GLU A 266 -14.24 2.95 -0.03
C GLU A 266 -12.92 2.30 0.44
N PHE A 267 -11.77 2.71 -0.08
CA PHE A 267 -10.46 2.31 0.46
C PHE A 267 -10.22 2.89 1.87
N GLN A 268 -10.56 4.15 2.13
CA GLN A 268 -10.44 4.74 3.46
C GLN A 268 -11.31 3.99 4.47
N GLU A 269 -12.52 3.62 4.08
CA GLU A 269 -13.42 2.79 4.87
C GLU A 269 -12.82 1.40 5.08
N LEU A 270 -12.31 0.72 4.04
CA LEU A 270 -11.65 -0.58 4.14
C LEU A 270 -10.60 -0.60 5.27
N PHE A 271 -9.67 0.35 5.25
CA PHE A 271 -8.61 0.44 6.24
C PHE A 271 -9.06 1.07 7.57
N GLY A 272 -10.12 1.87 7.57
CA GLY A 272 -10.67 2.49 8.79
C GLY A 272 -9.74 3.50 9.47
N THR A 273 -8.67 3.94 8.81
CA THR A 273 -7.63 4.85 9.32
C THR A 273 -7.26 5.91 8.28
N GLU A 274 -6.29 6.78 8.56
CA GLU A 274 -5.76 7.71 7.55
C GLU A 274 -5.11 6.95 6.40
N LEU A 275 -5.56 7.22 5.17
CA LEU A 275 -5.07 6.63 3.92
C LEU A 275 -4.35 7.69 3.11
N VAL A 276 -3.17 7.38 2.62
CA VAL A 276 -2.39 8.25 1.74
C VAL A 276 -2.12 7.51 0.44
N LEU A 277 -2.70 7.99 -0.66
CA LEU A 277 -2.39 7.52 -2.00
C LEU A 277 -1.13 8.24 -2.50
N ILE A 278 -0.13 7.48 -2.97
CA ILE A 278 1.19 8.01 -3.35
C ILE A 278 1.31 8.19 -4.86
N ASN A 279 1.65 9.41 -5.30
CA ASN A 279 2.28 9.65 -6.60
C ASN A 279 3.80 9.68 -6.41
N HIS A 280 4.47 8.61 -6.81
CA HIS A 280 5.94 8.59 -6.88
C HIS A 280 6.44 9.47 -8.04
N ARG A 281 7.76 9.59 -8.22
CA ARG A 281 8.37 10.53 -9.19
C ARG A 281 7.89 10.42 -10.64
N ASN A 282 7.40 9.24 -11.07
CA ASN A 282 6.89 9.08 -12.45
C ASN A 282 5.44 9.55 -12.60
N TYR A 283 4.69 9.66 -11.49
CA TYR A 283 3.30 10.14 -11.42
C TYR A 283 3.18 11.57 -10.90
N SER A 284 4.18 12.06 -10.16
CA SER A 284 4.18 13.43 -9.67
C SER A 284 4.23 14.40 -10.85
N ASN A 285 3.24 15.30 -10.92
CA ASN A 285 3.21 16.36 -11.89
C ASN A 285 4.29 17.41 -11.61
N ARG A 286 4.92 17.40 -10.42
CA ARG A 286 5.99 18.32 -10.01
C ARG A 286 7.38 17.73 -10.14
N SER A 287 7.49 16.47 -10.57
CA SER A 287 8.79 15.86 -10.82
C SER A 287 9.27 16.15 -12.23
N ASN A 288 10.53 16.56 -12.36
CA ASN A 288 11.23 16.64 -13.64
C ASN A 288 12.24 15.49 -13.84
N LYS A 289 12.23 14.49 -12.94
CA LYS A 289 13.07 13.30 -13.00
C LYS A 289 12.23 12.04 -12.97
N PHE A 290 12.58 11.11 -13.84
CA PHE A 290 11.98 9.78 -13.85
C PHE A 290 12.88 8.79 -13.11
N ALA A 291 12.26 7.74 -12.59
CA ALA A 291 12.97 6.68 -11.91
C ALA A 291 13.88 5.92 -12.89
N ASN A 292 15.17 5.82 -12.55
CA ASN A 292 16.08 4.93 -13.27
C ASN A 292 15.91 3.47 -12.87
N SER A 293 15.36 3.22 -11.68
CA SER A 293 15.20 1.89 -11.09
C SER A 293 14.02 1.80 -10.13
N ALA A 294 13.59 0.58 -9.81
CA ALA A 294 12.53 0.33 -8.84
C ALA A 294 12.92 0.81 -7.42
N GLU A 295 14.22 0.78 -7.09
CA GLU A 295 14.76 1.29 -5.82
C GLU A 295 14.51 2.79 -5.66
N GLU A 296 14.59 3.58 -6.75
CA GLU A 296 14.27 5.01 -6.66
C GLU A 296 12.81 5.25 -6.30
N ILE A 297 11.89 4.45 -6.84
CA ILE A 297 10.46 4.50 -6.48
C ILE A 297 10.26 4.04 -5.03
N ALA A 298 10.97 3.01 -4.57
CA ALA A 298 10.93 2.58 -3.18
C ALA A 298 11.46 3.67 -2.22
N LYS A 299 12.49 4.43 -2.62
CA LYS A 299 12.98 5.59 -1.87
C LYS A 299 11.93 6.71 -1.81
N ASP A 300 11.15 6.91 -2.88
CA ASP A 300 10.04 7.86 -2.87
C ASP A 300 8.98 7.44 -1.83
N VAL A 301 8.63 6.14 -1.76
CA VAL A 301 7.75 5.62 -0.70
C VAL A 301 8.32 5.88 0.70
N ILE A 302 9.63 5.68 0.89
CA ILE A 302 10.32 5.95 2.17
C ILE A 302 10.26 7.45 2.54
N ALA A 303 10.22 8.37 1.57
CA ALA A 303 10.01 9.79 1.86
C ALA A 303 8.66 10.04 2.55
N PHE A 304 7.58 9.39 2.08
CA PHE A 304 6.27 9.40 2.77
C PHE A 304 6.36 8.77 4.16
N VAL A 305 7.04 7.63 4.29
CA VAL A 305 7.26 6.96 5.59
C VAL A 305 7.91 7.91 6.59
N ASN A 306 9.00 8.58 6.19
CA ASN A 306 9.72 9.50 7.06
C ASN A 306 8.86 10.70 7.48
N HIS A 307 8.07 11.26 6.56
CA HIS A 307 7.13 12.35 6.86
C HIS A 307 6.15 11.96 7.98
N PHE A 308 5.55 10.77 7.90
CA PHE A 308 4.57 10.34 8.91
C PHE A 308 5.22 9.78 10.18
N ARG A 309 6.43 9.24 10.10
CA ARG A 309 7.20 8.79 11.26
C ARG A 309 7.60 9.96 12.16
N GLN A 310 7.99 11.10 11.57
CA GLN A 310 8.25 12.34 12.32
C GLN A 310 7.01 12.81 13.11
N LYS A 311 5.82 12.41 12.68
CA LYS A 311 4.53 12.67 13.33
C LYS A 311 4.07 11.53 14.24
N ASN A 312 4.98 10.63 14.63
CA ASN A 312 4.75 9.48 15.51
C ASN A 312 3.66 8.49 15.03
N LYS A 313 3.41 8.43 13.72
CA LYS A 313 2.45 7.47 13.14
C LYS A 313 3.05 6.08 13.00
N LYS A 314 2.23 5.05 13.26
CA LYS A 314 2.47 3.66 12.88
C LYS A 314 2.24 3.50 11.39
N ILE A 315 3.20 2.87 10.70
CA ILE A 315 3.23 2.80 9.24
C ILE A 315 2.70 1.46 8.75
N VAL A 316 1.74 1.50 7.83
CA VAL A 316 1.28 0.34 7.07
C VAL A 316 1.51 0.63 5.59
N LEU A 317 2.24 -0.24 4.91
CA LEU A 317 2.44 -0.19 3.46
C LEU A 317 1.39 -1.06 2.78
N TYR A 318 0.69 -0.51 1.78
CA TYR A 318 -0.26 -1.23 0.96
C TYR A 318 0.12 -1.15 -0.52
N GLY A 319 0.41 -2.29 -1.13
CA GLY A 319 0.73 -2.40 -2.54
C GLY A 319 -0.26 -3.28 -3.28
N MET A 320 -0.88 -2.75 -4.34
CA MET A 320 -1.81 -3.49 -5.20
C MET A 320 -1.28 -3.55 -6.63
N CYS A 321 -1.38 -4.72 -7.28
CA CYS A 321 -0.96 -4.90 -8.68
C CYS A 321 0.49 -4.43 -8.91
N GLY A 322 0.75 -3.65 -9.96
CA GLY A 322 2.07 -3.06 -10.24
C GLY A 322 2.67 -2.23 -9.09
N GLY A 323 1.88 -1.84 -8.08
CA GLY A 323 2.37 -1.15 -6.90
C GLY A 323 2.99 -2.04 -5.82
N ALA A 324 2.70 -3.33 -5.84
CA ALA A 324 3.20 -4.29 -4.87
C ALA A 324 4.73 -4.41 -4.84
N ALA A 325 5.38 -4.49 -6.02
CA ALA A 325 6.84 -4.59 -6.12
C ALA A 325 7.56 -3.46 -5.37
N HIS A 326 7.12 -2.22 -5.61
CA HIS A 326 7.72 -1.03 -5.01
C HIS A 326 7.51 -1.00 -3.49
N MET A 327 6.35 -1.46 -3.00
CA MET A 327 6.06 -1.58 -1.58
C MET A 327 6.88 -2.68 -0.89
N VAL A 328 7.07 -3.83 -1.55
CA VAL A 328 7.94 -4.91 -1.06
C VAL A 328 9.39 -4.44 -0.96
N LEU A 329 9.88 -3.70 -1.96
CA LEU A 329 11.23 -3.18 -1.96
C LEU A 329 11.42 -2.10 -0.89
N ALA A 330 10.45 -1.20 -0.72
CA ALA A 330 10.44 -0.22 0.37
C ALA A 330 10.47 -0.91 1.74
N ALA A 331 9.64 -1.93 1.95
CA ALA A 331 9.64 -2.75 3.17
C ALA A 331 11.01 -3.40 3.44
N HIS A 332 11.66 -3.95 2.40
CA HIS A 332 13.00 -4.50 2.55
C HIS A 332 14.02 -3.45 3.00
N MET A 333 14.00 -2.26 2.38
CA MET A 333 14.88 -1.15 2.75
C MET A 333 14.59 -0.64 4.18
N MET A 334 13.32 -0.56 4.57
CA MET A 334 12.91 -0.18 5.92
C MET A 334 13.37 -1.19 6.97
N SER A 335 13.31 -2.50 6.66
CA SER A 335 13.83 -3.56 7.52
C SER A 335 15.33 -3.39 7.75
N ASN A 336 16.11 -3.11 6.69
CA ASN A 336 17.55 -2.82 6.82
C ASN A 336 17.84 -1.56 7.68
N GLN A 337 16.92 -0.58 7.66
CA GLN A 337 17.00 0.64 8.47
C GLN A 337 16.37 0.50 9.86
N LYS A 338 15.88 -0.71 10.23
CA LYS A 338 15.16 -0.99 11.48
C LYS A 338 13.95 -0.07 11.71
N ILE A 339 13.28 0.36 10.63
CA ILE A 339 12.04 1.14 10.72
C ILE A 339 10.87 0.15 10.86
N PRO A 340 10.02 0.27 11.89
CA PRO A 340 8.86 -0.63 12.07
C PRO A 340 7.79 -0.39 11.00
N PHE A 341 7.19 -1.46 10.47
CA PHE A 341 6.08 -1.39 9.52
C PHE A 341 5.20 -2.63 9.55
N LYS A 342 4.00 -2.51 8.98
CA LYS A 342 3.23 -3.64 8.45
C LYS A 342 3.17 -3.53 6.92
N LEU A 343 3.15 -4.66 6.22
CA LEU A 343 3.06 -4.72 4.76
C LEU A 343 1.85 -5.56 4.35
N ILE A 344 0.99 -4.98 3.52
CA ILE A 344 -0.13 -5.65 2.87
C ILE A 344 0.15 -5.66 1.37
N VAL A 345 0.26 -6.86 0.79
CA VAL A 345 0.49 -7.05 -0.65
C VAL A 345 -0.72 -7.73 -1.26
N ASP A 346 -1.13 -7.20 -2.40
CA ASP A 346 -2.30 -7.64 -3.14
C ASP A 346 -1.95 -7.81 -4.62
N ARG A 347 -2.22 -9.00 -5.19
CA ARG A 347 -2.17 -9.31 -6.63
C ARG A 347 -0.84 -8.96 -7.33
N PHE A 348 0.23 -9.73 -7.12
CA PHE A 348 1.49 -9.45 -7.83
C PHE A 348 2.34 -10.68 -8.14
N SER A 349 3.20 -10.55 -9.15
CA SER A 349 4.19 -11.54 -9.55
C SER A 349 5.40 -11.58 -8.61
N GLN A 350 6.07 -12.73 -8.51
CA GLN A 350 7.37 -12.86 -7.83
C GLN A 350 8.49 -12.02 -8.47
N LYS A 351 8.40 -11.73 -9.77
CA LYS A 351 9.41 -10.97 -10.55
C LYS A 351 8.75 -10.23 -11.72
N TYR A 352 9.32 -9.10 -12.13
CA TYR A 352 8.83 -8.40 -13.33
C TYR A 352 8.95 -9.25 -14.61
N ILE A 353 9.98 -10.08 -14.73
CA ILE A 353 10.17 -10.96 -15.89
C ILE A 353 9.04 -12.00 -16.06
N ASN A 354 8.27 -12.30 -15.02
CA ASN A 354 7.22 -13.31 -15.14
C ASN A 354 5.96 -12.77 -15.84
N PHE A 355 5.81 -11.45 -15.98
CA PHE A 355 4.76 -10.84 -16.81
C PHE A 355 4.95 -11.19 -18.30
N VAL A 356 6.18 -11.45 -18.71
CA VAL A 356 6.51 -11.85 -20.08
C VAL A 356 6.71 -13.36 -20.23
N ASP A 357 6.51 -14.18 -19.19
CA ASP A 357 6.72 -15.64 -19.26
C ASP A 357 5.88 -16.31 -20.38
N PHE A 358 6.42 -17.35 -21.02
CA PHE A 358 5.77 -18.04 -22.13
C PHE A 358 4.39 -18.60 -21.74
N LYS A 359 4.25 -19.13 -20.51
CA LYS A 359 2.96 -19.62 -20.01
C LYS A 359 1.94 -18.48 -19.84
N THR A 360 2.38 -17.31 -19.39
CA THR A 360 1.55 -16.11 -19.27
C THR A 360 1.11 -15.63 -20.66
N LEU A 361 2.03 -15.55 -21.62
CA LEU A 361 1.75 -15.14 -23.00
C LEU A 361 0.81 -16.12 -23.72
N SER A 362 1.02 -17.43 -23.57
CA SER A 362 0.12 -18.44 -24.15
C SER A 362 -1.30 -18.26 -23.64
N ARG A 363 -1.49 -18.02 -22.33
CA ARG A 363 -2.80 -17.76 -21.74
C ARG A 363 -3.45 -16.48 -22.26
N ALA A 364 -2.67 -15.40 -22.42
CA ALA A 364 -3.16 -14.15 -22.97
C ALA A 364 -3.64 -14.31 -24.43
N ARG A 365 -2.89 -15.07 -25.23
CA ARG A 365 -3.29 -15.43 -26.59
C ARG A 365 -4.59 -16.25 -26.59
N ASP A 366 -4.65 -17.31 -25.79
CA ASP A 366 -5.81 -18.20 -25.76
C ASP A 366 -7.07 -17.46 -25.29
N PHE A 367 -6.94 -16.52 -24.34
CA PHE A 367 -8.01 -15.62 -23.92
C PHE A 367 -8.48 -14.69 -25.05
N SER A 368 -7.55 -14.03 -25.75
CA SER A 368 -7.85 -13.14 -26.89
C SER A 368 -8.62 -13.88 -28.00
N ILE A 369 -8.18 -15.09 -28.36
CA ILE A 369 -8.86 -15.97 -29.33
C ILE A 369 -10.26 -16.35 -28.84
N SER A 370 -10.41 -16.71 -27.56
CA SER A 370 -11.68 -17.20 -27.01
C SER A 370 -12.80 -16.14 -26.92
N ASN A 371 -12.42 -14.86 -26.88
CA ASN A 371 -13.34 -13.71 -26.81
C ASN A 371 -13.66 -13.08 -28.17
N GLY A 372 -13.27 -13.73 -29.28
CA GLY A 372 -13.58 -13.23 -30.63
C GLY A 372 -12.93 -11.87 -30.92
N GLN A 373 -11.81 -11.55 -30.24
CA GLN A 373 -10.95 -10.45 -30.69
C GLN A 373 -10.25 -10.92 -31.96
N ASP A 374 -10.94 -10.75 -33.07
CA ASP A 374 -10.44 -11.09 -34.40
C ASP A 374 -9.16 -10.31 -34.68
N CYS A 375 -8.02 -11.01 -34.69
CA CYS A 375 -6.73 -10.48 -35.15
C CYS A 375 -6.81 -9.86 -36.56
N LEU A 376 -7.84 -10.24 -37.33
CA LEU A 376 -8.23 -9.66 -38.63
C LEU A 376 -8.41 -8.13 -38.60
N ARG A 377 -8.84 -7.54 -37.48
CA ARG A 377 -9.04 -6.07 -37.37
C ARG A 377 -7.77 -5.27 -37.11
N LEU A 378 -6.70 -5.90 -36.61
CA LEU A 378 -5.48 -5.21 -36.20
C LEU A 378 -4.47 -5.03 -37.34
N LEU A 379 -4.59 -5.80 -38.43
CA LEU A 379 -3.61 -5.83 -39.51
C LEU A 379 -4.31 -5.92 -40.88
N PRO A 380 -4.34 -4.82 -41.66
CA PRO A 380 -4.92 -4.79 -43.01
C PRO A 380 -4.34 -5.85 -43.97
N GLY A 381 -3.12 -6.33 -43.70
CA GLY A 381 -2.43 -7.36 -44.47
C GLY A 381 -2.98 -8.78 -44.34
N TYR A 382 -3.88 -9.04 -43.38
CA TYR A 382 -4.41 -10.39 -43.12
C TYR A 382 -5.24 -10.94 -44.28
N GLN A 383 -5.84 -10.06 -45.08
CA GLN A 383 -6.57 -10.43 -46.30
C GLN A 383 -5.67 -11.00 -47.42
N TYR A 384 -4.38 -10.67 -47.43
CA TYR A 384 -3.50 -11.00 -48.55
C TYR A 384 -2.73 -12.31 -48.37
N CYS A 385 -2.42 -12.72 -47.13
CA CYS A 385 -1.70 -13.97 -46.83
C CYS A 385 -2.19 -14.64 -45.52
N PRO A 386 -3.42 -15.18 -45.50
CA PRO A 386 -4.04 -15.72 -44.28
C PRO A 386 -3.30 -16.94 -43.69
N SER A 387 -2.56 -17.71 -44.50
CA SER A 387 -1.79 -18.87 -44.03
C SER A 387 -0.45 -18.52 -43.38
N LEU A 388 0.20 -17.43 -43.80
CA LEU A 388 1.53 -17.02 -43.32
C LEU A 388 1.46 -16.09 -42.10
N MET A 389 0.41 -15.27 -42.01
CA MET A 389 0.24 -14.25 -40.98
C MET A 389 0.25 -14.79 -39.54
N PRO A 390 -0.36 -15.95 -39.22
CA PRO A 390 -0.25 -16.54 -37.88
C PRO A 390 1.19 -16.83 -37.48
N TYR A 391 2.02 -17.32 -38.40
CA TYR A 391 3.44 -17.62 -38.15
C TYR A 391 4.27 -16.35 -37.97
N LEU A 392 4.02 -15.31 -38.76
CA LEU A 392 4.65 -14.00 -38.60
C LEU A 392 4.28 -13.32 -37.29
N LEU A 393 3.02 -13.44 -36.86
CA LEU A 393 2.57 -12.98 -35.55
C LEU A 393 3.28 -13.74 -34.43
N ILE A 394 3.35 -15.07 -34.51
CA ILE A 394 4.10 -15.89 -33.54
C ILE A 394 5.56 -15.46 -33.49
N LEU A 395 6.20 -15.26 -34.65
CA LEU A 395 7.59 -14.82 -34.74
C LEU A 395 7.77 -13.42 -34.13
N LEU A 396 6.88 -12.47 -34.42
CA LEU A 396 6.90 -11.12 -33.87
C LEU A 396 6.71 -11.15 -32.35
N PHE A 397 5.75 -11.92 -31.84
CA PHE A 397 5.53 -12.10 -30.41
C PHE A 397 6.76 -12.72 -29.73
N LEU A 398 7.39 -13.71 -30.36
CA LEU A 398 8.57 -14.39 -29.83
C LEU A 398 9.79 -13.45 -29.84
N LEU A 399 9.94 -12.63 -30.87
CA LEU A 399 10.99 -11.63 -30.99
C LEU A 399 10.80 -10.50 -29.96
N LEU A 400 9.57 -9.97 -29.82
CA LEU A 400 9.23 -8.99 -28.77
C LEU A 400 9.44 -9.57 -27.37
N PHE A 401 9.11 -10.85 -27.16
CA PHE A 401 9.37 -11.55 -25.91
C PHE A 401 10.88 -11.63 -25.60
N ILE A 402 11.70 -12.05 -26.57
CA ILE A 402 13.17 -12.11 -26.40
C ILE A 402 13.71 -10.72 -26.11
N LEU A 403 13.28 -9.68 -26.83
CA LEU A 403 13.71 -8.30 -26.62
C LEU A 403 13.33 -7.79 -25.23
N ALA A 404 12.07 -7.94 -24.83
CA ALA A 404 11.60 -7.51 -23.50
C ALA A 404 12.32 -8.25 -22.37
N LYS A 405 12.48 -9.57 -22.51
CA LYS A 405 13.19 -10.40 -21.53
C LYS A 405 14.65 -9.99 -21.39
N THR A 406 15.34 -9.80 -22.52
CA THR A 406 16.74 -9.38 -22.56
C THR A 406 16.91 -7.98 -21.95
N ALA A 407 16.00 -7.05 -22.27
CA ALA A 407 16.00 -5.70 -21.71
C ALA A 407 15.79 -5.70 -20.17
N LEU A 408 14.87 -6.50 -19.65
CA LEU A 408 14.65 -6.65 -18.21
C LEU A 408 15.85 -7.27 -17.48
N VAL A 409 16.54 -8.22 -18.11
CA VAL A 409 17.76 -8.83 -17.56
C VAL A 409 18.91 -7.81 -17.52
N ILE A 410 19.15 -7.10 -18.63
CA ILE A 410 20.26 -6.15 -18.78
C ILE A 410 20.12 -4.97 -17.82
N THR A 411 18.90 -4.50 -17.57
CA THR A 411 18.65 -3.32 -16.70
C THR A 411 18.71 -3.60 -15.20
N LYS A 412 19.07 -4.82 -14.78
CA LYS A 412 19.10 -5.24 -13.36
C LYS A 412 17.77 -5.04 -12.62
N THR A 413 16.66 -4.88 -13.35
CA THR A 413 15.30 -4.74 -12.79
C THR A 413 14.68 -6.09 -12.39
N ASN A 414 15.41 -7.20 -12.59
CA ASN A 414 14.97 -8.56 -12.24
C ASN A 414 15.15 -8.86 -10.74
N ILE A 415 14.56 -8.02 -9.89
CA ILE A 415 14.53 -8.20 -8.45
C ILE A 415 13.65 -9.41 -8.12
N ASP A 416 14.16 -10.31 -7.29
CA ASP A 416 13.40 -11.44 -6.75
C ASP A 416 12.59 -11.00 -5.53
N PHE A 417 11.40 -10.45 -5.79
CA PHE A 417 10.51 -9.99 -4.73
C PHE A 417 10.06 -11.14 -3.81
N ALA A 418 9.98 -12.37 -4.33
CA ALA A 418 9.70 -13.55 -3.51
C ALA A 418 10.76 -13.76 -2.43
N LYS A 419 12.05 -13.60 -2.77
CA LYS A 419 13.15 -13.66 -1.79
C LYS A 419 13.05 -12.56 -0.74
N LEU A 420 12.64 -11.35 -1.14
CA LEU A 420 12.48 -10.22 -0.21
C LEU A 420 11.33 -10.45 0.76
N VAL A 421 10.15 -10.85 0.25
CA VAL A 421 8.96 -11.15 1.07
C VAL A 421 9.23 -12.27 2.06
N ARG A 422 9.99 -13.30 1.69
CA ARG A 422 10.37 -14.40 2.61
C ARG A 422 11.18 -13.94 3.82
N ARG A 423 11.89 -12.80 3.73
CA ARG A 423 12.69 -12.24 4.83
C ARG A 423 11.86 -11.38 5.79
N ILE A 424 10.67 -10.94 5.39
CA ILE A 424 9.79 -10.16 6.25
C ILE A 424 9.18 -11.10 7.31
N PRO A 425 9.18 -10.70 8.59
CA PRO A 425 8.48 -11.42 9.65
C PRO A 425 6.99 -11.60 9.31
N GLU A 426 6.40 -12.70 9.75
CA GLU A 426 5.03 -13.05 9.33
C GLU A 426 3.97 -12.19 10.01
N GLU A 427 4.27 -11.71 11.22
CA GLU A 427 3.48 -10.73 11.94
C GLU A 427 3.38 -9.40 11.19
N ASP A 428 4.36 -9.09 10.34
CA ASP A 428 4.46 -7.84 9.58
C ASP A 428 4.04 -7.98 8.12
N LEU A 429 3.58 -9.17 7.69
CA LEU A 429 3.22 -9.45 6.30
C LEU A 429 1.81 -10.05 6.16
N LEU A 430 0.98 -9.39 5.36
CA LEU A 430 -0.31 -9.92 4.89
C LEU A 430 -0.33 -9.98 3.36
N ILE A 431 -0.57 -11.17 2.81
CA ILE A 431 -0.74 -11.36 1.36
C ILE A 431 -2.18 -11.78 1.09
N LEU A 432 -2.94 -10.88 0.45
CA LEU A 432 -4.33 -11.13 0.06
C LEU A 432 -4.34 -11.97 -1.23
N GLN A 433 -5.16 -13.03 -1.23
CA GLN A 433 -5.17 -14.04 -2.28
C GLN A 433 -6.48 -14.00 -3.06
N ALA A 434 -6.34 -13.88 -4.38
CA ALA A 434 -7.39 -14.24 -5.32
C ALA A 434 -7.46 -15.76 -5.44
N LYS A 435 -8.65 -16.31 -5.58
CA LYS A 435 -8.80 -17.64 -6.15
C LYS A 435 -9.46 -17.47 -7.52
N GLY A 436 -8.66 -17.47 -8.58
CA GLY A 436 -9.17 -17.82 -9.91
C GLY A 436 -9.48 -19.32 -9.97
N GLU A 437 -10.27 -19.75 -10.94
CA GLU A 437 -10.53 -21.16 -11.19
C GLU A 437 -9.20 -21.90 -11.48
N LYS A 438 -9.03 -23.07 -10.84
CA LYS A 438 -7.80 -23.87 -10.93
C LYS A 438 -7.71 -24.70 -12.21
N ILE A 439 -8.76 -24.77 -13.01
CA ILE A 439 -8.88 -25.80 -14.04
C ILE A 439 -8.39 -25.23 -15.37
N ALA A 440 -7.10 -25.39 -15.64
CA ALA A 440 -6.51 -25.13 -16.96
C ALA A 440 -7.01 -26.12 -18.05
N ALA A 441 -7.61 -27.25 -17.63
CA ALA A 441 -7.97 -28.36 -18.50
C ALA A 441 -9.45 -28.41 -18.95
N LEU A 442 -10.32 -27.54 -18.42
CA LEU A 442 -11.72 -27.45 -18.84
C LEU A 442 -11.94 -26.13 -19.58
N LYS A 443 -12.66 -26.24 -20.70
CA LYS A 443 -12.81 -25.25 -21.75
C LYS A 443 -13.08 -23.82 -21.24
N LYS A 444 -12.32 -22.89 -21.82
CA LYS A 444 -12.38 -21.42 -21.72
C LYS A 444 -12.07 -20.87 -20.32
N PRO A 445 -10.86 -20.34 -20.07
CA PRO A 445 -10.62 -19.56 -18.87
C PRO A 445 -11.49 -18.30 -18.97
N PHE A 446 -12.70 -18.32 -18.39
CA PHE A 446 -13.60 -17.19 -18.51
C PHE A 446 -12.94 -15.94 -17.95
N PHE A 447 -12.19 -16.03 -16.85
CA PHE A 447 -11.16 -15.07 -16.44
C PHE A 447 -10.19 -15.76 -15.47
N THR A 448 -9.02 -16.18 -15.95
CA THR A 448 -7.88 -16.54 -15.08
C THR A 448 -6.84 -15.46 -15.27
N ASP A 449 -6.37 -14.81 -14.19
CA ASP A 449 -5.32 -13.78 -14.18
C ASP A 449 -4.42 -13.89 -15.43
N ILE A 450 -4.74 -13.06 -16.43
CA ILE A 450 -4.11 -13.07 -17.76
C ILE A 450 -2.72 -12.45 -17.65
N VAL A 451 -2.50 -11.70 -16.57
CA VAL A 451 -1.35 -10.84 -16.36
C VAL A 451 -0.18 -11.67 -15.82
N VAL A 452 -0.42 -12.69 -14.99
CA VAL A 452 0.63 -13.55 -14.44
C VAL A 452 0.19 -15.01 -14.31
N HIS A 453 1.02 -15.95 -14.78
CA HIS A 453 0.78 -17.38 -14.55
C HIS A 453 0.71 -17.71 -13.04
N PRO A 454 -0.22 -18.56 -12.56
CA PRO A 454 -0.44 -18.77 -11.12
C PRO A 454 0.72 -19.42 -10.33
N GLU A 455 1.73 -19.96 -11.02
CA GLU A 455 3.00 -20.44 -10.44
C GLU A 455 3.95 -19.29 -10.09
N ASN A 456 3.87 -18.21 -10.86
CA ASN A 456 4.69 -17.01 -10.77
C ASN A 456 4.11 -15.95 -9.82
N ASP A 457 2.94 -16.22 -9.24
CA ASP A 457 2.27 -15.39 -8.24
C ASP A 457 3.10 -15.34 -6.94
N MET A 458 3.18 -14.17 -6.32
CA MET A 458 3.87 -13.92 -5.04
C MET A 458 3.45 -14.92 -3.94
N ARG A 459 2.23 -15.44 -3.98
CA ARG A 459 1.74 -16.44 -3.02
C ARG A 459 2.60 -17.69 -2.97
N ALA A 460 3.19 -18.12 -4.09
CA ALA A 460 4.01 -19.32 -4.11
C ALA A 460 5.32 -19.11 -3.35
N ALA A 461 5.75 -17.84 -3.16
CA ALA A 461 6.89 -17.50 -2.31
C ALA A 461 6.67 -17.85 -0.84
N VAL A 462 5.43 -17.77 -0.33
CA VAL A 462 5.09 -17.97 1.09
C VAL A 462 4.26 -19.24 1.35
N LYS A 463 4.13 -20.11 0.35
CA LYS A 463 3.30 -21.33 0.44
C LYS A 463 3.78 -22.26 1.55
N ASP A 464 5.09 -22.45 1.68
CA ASP A 464 5.66 -23.38 2.66
C ASP A 464 5.51 -22.86 4.08
N LYS A 465 5.80 -21.58 4.31
CA LYS A 465 5.51 -20.86 5.57
C LYS A 465 4.05 -21.03 5.98
N ARG A 466 3.13 -20.83 5.04
CA ARG A 466 1.69 -21.03 5.28
C ARG A 466 1.32 -22.49 5.59
N LYS A 467 1.92 -23.45 4.88
CA LYS A 467 1.68 -24.88 5.13
C LYS A 467 2.14 -25.24 6.55
N TYR A 468 3.33 -24.79 6.94
CA TYR A 468 3.89 -24.98 8.27
C TYR A 468 2.98 -24.43 9.38
N ARG A 469 2.53 -23.17 9.28
CA ARG A 469 1.56 -22.59 10.23
C ARG A 469 0.27 -23.39 10.37
N LYS A 470 -0.27 -23.86 9.24
CA LYS A 470 -1.47 -24.71 9.25
C LYS A 470 -1.21 -26.05 9.91
N THR A 471 -0.02 -26.62 9.76
CA THR A 471 0.37 -27.85 10.45
C THR A 471 0.44 -27.62 11.96
N ILE A 472 1.09 -26.54 12.43
CA ILE A 472 1.14 -26.21 13.87
C ILE A 472 -0.28 -26.13 14.45
N LEU A 473 -1.15 -25.31 13.86
CA LEU A 473 -2.50 -25.13 14.38
C LEU A 473 -3.34 -26.41 14.29
N LYS A 474 -3.15 -27.25 13.26
CA LYS A 474 -3.81 -28.56 13.17
C LYS A 474 -3.37 -29.49 14.28
N ASN A 475 -2.07 -29.58 14.56
CA ASN A 475 -1.56 -30.39 15.67
C ASN A 475 -2.15 -29.91 17.00
N LEU A 476 -2.20 -28.59 17.24
CA LEU A 476 -2.83 -28.02 18.43
C LEU A 476 -4.33 -28.39 18.51
N CYS A 477 -5.08 -28.26 17.40
CA CYS A 477 -6.48 -28.70 17.32
C CYS A 477 -6.63 -30.19 17.65
N ASP A 478 -5.81 -31.05 17.05
CA ASP A 478 -5.86 -32.50 17.24
C ASP A 478 -5.54 -32.87 18.70
N HIS A 479 -4.52 -32.27 19.29
CA HIS A 479 -4.19 -32.46 20.71
C HIS A 479 -5.32 -31.99 21.64
N CYS A 480 -5.98 -30.86 21.35
CA CYS A 480 -7.14 -30.41 22.12
C CYS A 480 -8.33 -31.38 21.98
N LEU A 481 -8.66 -31.84 20.77
CA LEU A 481 -9.76 -32.79 20.55
C LEU A 481 -9.50 -34.13 21.24
N HIS A 482 -8.29 -34.66 21.13
CA HIS A 482 -7.93 -35.91 21.79
C HIS A 482 -7.91 -35.74 23.32
N ALA A 483 -7.34 -34.65 23.85
CA ALA A 483 -7.41 -34.37 25.28
C ALA A 483 -8.86 -34.25 25.77
N ALA A 484 -9.73 -33.56 25.04
CA ALA A 484 -11.16 -33.49 25.37
C ALA A 484 -11.82 -34.88 25.35
N GLY A 485 -11.60 -35.69 24.31
CA GLY A 485 -12.17 -37.03 24.21
C GLY A 485 -11.70 -37.99 25.31
N GLN A 486 -10.46 -37.81 25.80
CA GLN A 486 -9.89 -38.63 26.88
C GLN A 486 -10.17 -38.10 28.28
N ALA A 487 -10.66 -36.87 28.43
CA ALA A 487 -11.03 -36.26 29.70
C ALA A 487 -12.39 -36.76 30.24
N VAL A 488 -12.72 -38.04 30.09
CA VAL A 488 -13.99 -38.65 30.56
C VAL A 488 -14.22 -38.52 32.06
N PHE A 489 -13.16 -38.25 32.82
CA PHE A 489 -13.15 -38.03 34.26
C PHE A 489 -13.51 -36.59 34.68
N SER A 490 -13.58 -35.62 33.76
CA SER A 490 -13.88 -34.22 34.09
C SER A 490 -14.55 -33.46 32.94
N THR A 491 -15.83 -33.11 33.13
CA THR A 491 -16.60 -32.29 32.18
C THR A 491 -16.05 -30.87 32.03
N GLU A 492 -15.45 -30.33 33.09
CA GLU A 492 -14.78 -29.03 33.07
C GLU A 492 -13.54 -29.06 32.15
N MET A 493 -12.68 -30.07 32.30
CA MET A 493 -11.52 -30.24 31.42
C MET A 493 -11.95 -30.42 29.97
N GLN A 494 -12.96 -31.27 29.70
CA GLN A 494 -13.53 -31.41 28.36
C GLN A 494 -13.91 -30.05 27.77
N LYS A 495 -14.63 -29.22 28.53
CA LYS A 495 -15.06 -27.88 28.08
C LYS A 495 -13.87 -26.97 27.77
N ILE A 496 -12.85 -26.93 28.61
CA ILE A 496 -11.64 -26.11 28.39
C ILE A 496 -10.95 -26.50 27.08
N PHE A 497 -10.72 -27.80 26.86
CA PHE A 497 -10.05 -28.26 25.64
C PHE A 497 -10.90 -28.07 24.38
N LEU A 498 -12.24 -28.19 24.47
CA LEU A 498 -13.14 -27.87 23.36
C LEU A 498 -13.11 -26.38 23.02
N GLN A 499 -13.03 -25.49 24.01
CA GLN A 499 -12.88 -24.05 23.77
C GLN A 499 -11.53 -23.70 23.15
N LEU A 500 -10.43 -24.32 23.62
CA LEU A 500 -9.11 -24.17 23.00
C LEU A 500 -9.12 -24.65 21.54
N PHE A 501 -9.72 -25.81 21.28
CA PHE A 501 -9.91 -26.33 19.92
C PHE A 501 -10.64 -25.33 19.03
N GLN A 502 -11.75 -24.76 19.49
CA GLN A 502 -12.50 -23.74 18.74
C GLN A 502 -11.65 -22.52 18.42
N CYS A 503 -10.84 -22.04 19.37
CA CYS A 503 -9.96 -20.89 19.15
C CYS A 503 -8.84 -21.21 18.14
N PHE A 504 -8.21 -22.39 18.22
CA PHE A 504 -7.20 -22.80 17.24
C PHE A 504 -7.79 -23.06 15.84
N ASP A 505 -9.02 -23.56 15.75
CA ASP A 505 -9.74 -23.66 14.48
C ASP A 505 -10.04 -22.27 13.91
N GLN A 506 -10.45 -21.30 14.72
CA GLN A 506 -10.61 -19.92 14.27
C GLN A 506 -9.29 -19.30 13.79
N CYS A 507 -8.15 -19.63 14.42
CA CYS A 507 -6.83 -19.29 13.91
C CYS A 507 -6.57 -19.89 12.51
N LEU A 508 -6.94 -21.17 12.29
CA LEU A 508 -6.85 -21.81 10.96
C LEU A 508 -7.76 -21.13 9.93
N GLN A 509 -8.92 -20.68 10.36
CA GLN A 509 -9.87 -19.92 9.56
C GLN A 509 -9.29 -18.55 9.18
N LEU A 510 -8.61 -17.83 10.08
CA LEU A 510 -7.92 -16.57 9.78
C LEU A 510 -6.83 -16.74 8.70
N ILE A 511 -6.02 -17.80 8.76
CA ILE A 511 -5.03 -18.10 7.68
C ILE A 511 -5.76 -18.44 6.37
N SER A 512 -6.95 -19.03 6.46
CA SER A 512 -7.77 -19.33 5.29
C SER A 512 -8.46 -18.09 4.72
N ASN A 513 -8.74 -17.08 5.54
CA ASN A 513 -9.34 -15.79 5.20
C ASN A 513 -8.40 -14.85 4.44
N GLU A 514 -7.09 -15.15 4.38
CA GLU A 514 -6.20 -14.57 3.37
C GLU A 514 -6.74 -14.77 1.94
N LYS A 515 -7.58 -15.79 1.71
CA LYS A 515 -8.29 -16.01 0.44
C LYS A 515 -9.60 -15.24 0.43
N LEU A 516 -9.77 -14.43 -0.61
CA LEU A 516 -10.94 -13.60 -0.84
C LEU A 516 -11.93 -14.29 -1.79
N MET A 517 -13.21 -14.00 -1.58
CA MET A 517 -14.37 -14.52 -2.30
C MET A 517 -15.32 -13.37 -2.62
N GLU A 518 -16.22 -13.54 -3.59
CA GLU A 518 -17.35 -12.63 -3.73
C GLU A 518 -18.36 -12.83 -2.59
N ASP A 519 -19.05 -11.74 -2.25
CA ASP A 519 -20.07 -11.76 -1.20
C ASP A 519 -21.35 -12.51 -1.64
N SER A 520 -21.62 -12.54 -2.96
CA SER A 520 -22.78 -13.20 -3.56
C SER A 520 -22.82 -14.72 -3.30
N ILE A 521 -24.03 -15.29 -3.33
CA ILE A 521 -24.35 -16.71 -3.05
C ILE A 521 -23.56 -17.69 -3.94
N THR A 522 -22.98 -17.21 -5.04
CA THR A 522 -22.39 -18.05 -6.08
C THR A 522 -21.27 -18.97 -5.60
N ASN A 523 -20.60 -18.72 -4.46
CA ASN A 523 -19.50 -19.55 -3.93
C ASN A 523 -18.40 -19.87 -4.97
N HIS A 524 -18.42 -19.18 -6.12
CA HIS A 524 -17.51 -19.42 -7.21
C HIS A 524 -16.24 -18.60 -6.99
N PRO A 525 -15.06 -19.19 -7.25
CA PRO A 525 -13.82 -18.43 -7.27
C PRO A 525 -13.88 -17.37 -8.37
N VAL A 526 -13.66 -16.09 -8.04
CA VAL A 526 -13.66 -14.99 -9.01
C VAL A 526 -12.26 -14.40 -9.13
N ASP A 527 -11.91 -13.97 -10.35
CA ASP A 527 -10.66 -13.27 -10.63
C ASP A 527 -10.61 -11.92 -9.91
N LEU A 528 -9.68 -11.77 -8.96
CA LEU A 528 -9.48 -10.52 -8.24
C LEU A 528 -9.00 -9.40 -9.16
N HIS A 529 -8.35 -9.64 -10.30
CA HIS A 529 -7.95 -8.55 -11.19
C HIS A 529 -9.16 -7.82 -11.80
N SER A 530 -10.31 -8.48 -11.84
CA SER A 530 -11.58 -7.92 -12.34
C SER A 530 -12.45 -7.26 -11.27
N LYS A 531 -12.09 -7.38 -9.98
CA LYS A 531 -12.93 -6.94 -8.85
C LYS A 531 -12.19 -5.96 -7.93
N LYS A 532 -12.98 -5.06 -7.33
CA LYS A 532 -12.50 -4.07 -6.36
C LYS A 532 -12.30 -4.75 -5.01
N LEU A 533 -11.20 -4.46 -4.31
CA LEU A 533 -10.85 -5.18 -3.07
C LEU A 533 -11.95 -5.07 -2.01
N TYR A 534 -12.55 -3.89 -1.88
CA TYR A 534 -13.60 -3.59 -0.91
C TYR A 534 -14.97 -4.20 -1.23
N THR A 535 -15.14 -4.84 -2.39
CA THR A 535 -16.36 -5.60 -2.73
C THR A 535 -16.24 -7.08 -2.43
N LEU A 536 -15.10 -7.52 -1.90
CA LEU A 536 -14.81 -8.91 -1.59
C LEU A 536 -15.04 -9.19 -0.11
N THR A 537 -15.31 -10.45 0.19
CA THR A 537 -15.34 -11.00 1.56
C THR A 537 -14.26 -12.07 1.70
N THR A 538 -13.97 -12.49 2.93
CA THR A 538 -13.03 -13.59 3.17
C THR A 538 -13.70 -14.95 2.95
N ARG A 539 -12.90 -16.02 2.87
CA ARG A 539 -13.40 -17.39 2.68
C ARG A 539 -14.48 -17.80 3.69
N ASN A 540 -14.34 -17.38 4.95
CA ASN A 540 -15.29 -17.70 6.01
C ASN A 540 -16.26 -16.54 6.27
N LYS A 541 -16.50 -15.68 5.28
CA LYS A 541 -17.45 -14.54 5.32
C LYS A 541 -17.17 -13.49 6.40
N LEU A 542 -15.98 -13.48 7.02
CA LEU A 542 -15.51 -12.34 7.81
C LEU A 542 -15.34 -11.13 6.89
N PRO A 543 -15.93 -9.95 7.21
CA PRO A 543 -15.76 -8.75 6.40
C PRO A 543 -14.27 -8.42 6.19
N ILE A 544 -13.90 -8.12 4.94
CA ILE A 544 -12.50 -7.86 4.60
C ILE A 544 -11.92 -6.66 5.36
N SER A 545 -12.74 -5.65 5.65
CA SER A 545 -12.36 -4.49 6.45
C SER A 545 -12.00 -4.89 7.89
N GLN A 546 -12.79 -5.77 8.51
CA GLN A 546 -12.51 -6.33 9.84
C GLN A 546 -11.23 -7.15 9.84
N PHE A 547 -11.04 -8.00 8.82
CA PHE A 547 -9.83 -8.82 8.67
C PHE A 547 -8.54 -7.98 8.51
N ILE A 548 -8.58 -6.95 7.65
CA ILE A 548 -7.45 -6.05 7.40
C ILE A 548 -7.16 -5.18 8.63
N ARG A 549 -8.18 -4.58 9.24
CA ARG A 549 -8.01 -3.75 10.45
C ARG A 549 -7.45 -4.56 11.61
N GLY A 550 -7.88 -5.81 11.76
CA GLY A 550 -7.36 -6.72 12.77
C GLY A 550 -5.88 -7.06 12.61
N PHE A 551 -5.33 -6.99 11.39
CA PHE A 551 -3.92 -7.29 11.13
C PHE A 551 -2.94 -6.23 11.68
N PHE A 552 -3.31 -4.95 11.68
CA PHE A 552 -2.42 -3.87 12.17
C PHE A 552 -2.88 -3.23 13.48
N LYS A 553 -4.01 -3.66 14.04
CA LYS A 553 -4.40 -3.28 15.41
C LYS A 553 -3.48 -4.02 16.38
N GLN A 554 -2.73 -3.28 17.19
CA GLN A 554 -1.98 -3.87 18.29
C GLN A 554 -2.97 -4.16 19.43
N SER A 555 -3.07 -5.42 19.84
CA SER A 555 -3.74 -5.77 21.10
C SER A 555 -2.88 -5.25 22.25
N PRO A 556 -3.46 -4.84 23.40
CA PRO A 556 -2.67 -4.66 24.61
C PRO A 556 -1.86 -5.95 24.88
N LYS A 557 -0.60 -5.82 25.32
CA LYS A 557 0.35 -6.92 25.59
C LYS A 557 -0.08 -7.90 26.70
N MET A 558 -1.38 -8.04 26.97
CA MET A 558 -1.89 -8.99 27.96
C MET A 558 -1.59 -10.45 27.58
N HIS A 559 -1.44 -10.74 26.28
CA HIS A 559 -1.26 -12.11 25.77
C HIS A 559 0.14 -12.69 26.07
N ASP A 560 1.19 -11.87 26.02
CA ASP A 560 2.57 -12.33 26.19
C ASP A 560 2.79 -12.92 27.60
N HIS A 561 2.24 -12.30 28.65
CA HIS A 561 2.41 -12.77 30.03
C HIS A 561 1.74 -14.13 30.31
N LEU A 562 0.55 -14.39 29.73
CA LEU A 562 -0.15 -15.66 29.90
C LEU A 562 0.58 -16.79 29.18
N LEU A 563 1.03 -16.56 27.94
CA LEU A 563 1.75 -17.56 27.16
C LEU A 563 3.17 -17.80 27.71
N ASP A 564 3.83 -16.79 28.27
CA ASP A 564 5.12 -16.93 28.94
C ASP A 564 5.05 -17.89 30.14
N SER A 565 3.90 -17.91 30.83
CA SER A 565 3.68 -18.77 32.00
C SER A 565 3.48 -20.25 31.66
N ILE A 566 3.27 -20.58 30.38
CA ILE A 566 3.19 -21.98 29.92
C ILE A 566 4.57 -22.63 30.04
N LYS A 567 4.63 -23.71 30.82
CA LYS A 567 5.81 -24.57 30.95
C LYS A 567 5.53 -25.93 30.30
N PRO A 568 6.50 -26.52 29.60
CA PRO A 568 6.40 -27.91 29.17
C PRO A 568 6.51 -28.81 30.41
N TYR A 569 5.64 -29.82 30.49
CA TYR A 569 5.70 -30.84 31.53
C TYR A 569 5.77 -32.22 30.89
N SER A 570 6.45 -33.15 31.56
CA SER A 570 6.46 -34.54 31.18
C SER A 570 5.09 -35.19 31.45
N SER A 571 4.73 -36.19 30.64
CA SER A 571 3.48 -36.92 30.84
C SER A 571 3.42 -37.60 32.21
N HIS A 572 4.54 -38.05 32.78
CA HIS A 572 4.57 -38.67 34.11
C HIS A 572 4.11 -37.72 35.23
N LEU A 573 4.59 -36.46 35.23
CA LEU A 573 4.17 -35.47 36.24
C LEU A 573 2.68 -35.15 36.13
N ILE A 574 2.16 -35.12 34.89
CA ILE A 574 0.74 -34.89 34.62
C ILE A 574 -0.09 -36.09 35.12
N VAL A 575 0.35 -37.32 34.87
CA VAL A 575 -0.33 -38.55 35.37
C VAL A 575 -0.36 -38.56 36.89
N ASP A 576 0.75 -38.22 37.55
CA ASP A 576 0.81 -38.23 39.01
C ASP A 576 -0.15 -37.19 39.63
N ALA A 577 -0.22 -35.99 39.05
CA ALA A 577 -1.18 -34.97 39.46
C ALA A 577 -2.64 -35.42 39.21
N LEU A 578 -2.92 -36.06 38.06
CA LEU A 578 -4.25 -36.56 37.75
C LEU A 578 -4.71 -37.68 38.69
N LYS A 579 -3.80 -38.59 39.08
CA LYS A 579 -4.09 -39.64 40.07
C LYS A 579 -4.40 -39.07 41.44
N GLN A 580 -3.79 -37.94 41.81
CA GLN A 580 -4.09 -37.25 43.07
C GLN A 580 -5.50 -36.63 43.06
N ILE A 581 -5.97 -36.10 41.93
CA ILE A 581 -7.29 -35.47 41.82
C ILE A 581 -8.42 -36.50 41.69
N TYR A 582 -8.24 -37.49 40.79
CA TYR A 582 -9.33 -38.37 40.34
C TYR A 582 -9.21 -39.82 40.85
N GLY A 583 -8.16 -40.12 41.63
CA GLY A 583 -7.90 -41.45 42.16
C GLY A 583 -7.30 -42.42 41.14
N ASN A 584 -6.89 -43.59 41.61
CA ASN A 584 -6.15 -44.59 40.83
C ASN A 584 -7.06 -45.76 40.41
N HIS A 585 -8.15 -45.47 39.70
CA HIS A 585 -9.10 -46.48 39.24
C HIS A 585 -8.63 -47.17 37.93
N PRO A 586 -8.63 -48.52 37.85
CA PRO A 586 -8.21 -49.24 36.65
C PRO A 586 -9.01 -48.88 35.39
N SER A 587 -10.30 -48.56 35.56
CA SER A 587 -11.23 -48.23 34.47
C SER A 587 -10.93 -46.91 33.74
N ILE A 588 -10.22 -45.98 34.38
CA ILE A 588 -9.86 -44.67 33.81
C ILE A 588 -8.36 -44.52 33.55
N HIS A 589 -7.54 -45.48 33.99
CA HIS A 589 -6.08 -45.39 33.93
C HIS A 589 -5.54 -45.18 32.50
N SER A 590 -6.12 -45.86 31.52
CA SER A 590 -5.77 -45.70 30.10
C SER A 590 -6.10 -44.30 29.58
N ASN A 591 -7.27 -43.76 29.95
CA ASN A 591 -7.70 -42.40 29.59
C ASN A 591 -6.79 -41.35 30.24
N LEU A 592 -6.40 -41.52 31.52
CA LEU A 592 -5.46 -40.62 32.20
C LEU A 592 -4.11 -40.57 31.48
N LEU A 593 -3.57 -41.73 31.10
CA LEU A 593 -2.30 -41.83 30.38
C LEU A 593 -2.41 -41.15 29.00
N GLN A 594 -3.44 -41.44 28.22
CA GLN A 594 -3.64 -40.85 26.90
C GLN A 594 -3.85 -39.34 26.97
N PHE A 595 -4.69 -38.87 27.91
CA PHE A 595 -4.89 -37.46 28.19
C PHE A 595 -3.56 -36.76 28.53
N SER A 596 -2.76 -37.35 29.43
CA SER A 596 -1.48 -36.78 29.85
C SER A 596 -0.48 -36.62 28.71
N ASN A 597 -0.43 -37.60 27.78
CA ASN A 597 0.42 -37.55 26.61
C ASN A 597 0.00 -36.41 25.67
N HIS A 598 -1.30 -36.27 25.40
CA HIS A 598 -1.80 -35.19 24.57
C HIS A 598 -1.63 -33.81 25.21
N LEU A 599 -1.81 -33.70 26.53
CA LEU A 599 -1.55 -32.45 27.25
C LEU A 599 -0.06 -32.07 27.24
N ALA A 600 0.85 -33.02 27.47
CA ALA A 600 2.29 -32.78 27.40
C ALA A 600 2.71 -32.26 26.00
N LEU A 601 2.21 -32.92 24.94
CA LEU A 601 2.45 -32.50 23.56
C LEU A 601 1.88 -31.11 23.27
N LEU A 602 0.64 -30.85 23.71
CA LEU A 602 0.00 -29.54 23.54
C LEU A 602 0.85 -28.42 24.18
N LEU A 603 1.28 -28.59 25.43
CA LEU A 603 2.05 -27.56 26.14
C LEU A 603 3.42 -27.34 25.53
N ASN A 604 4.07 -28.42 25.07
CA ASN A 604 5.34 -28.32 24.36
C ASN A 604 5.20 -27.58 23.03
N ASP A 605 4.17 -27.89 22.25
CA ASP A 605 3.90 -27.23 20.97
C ASP A 605 3.52 -25.77 21.17
N MET A 606 2.71 -25.46 22.20
CA MET A 606 2.36 -24.09 22.56
C MET A 606 3.59 -23.28 22.97
N LYS A 607 4.49 -23.87 23.78
CA LYS A 607 5.72 -23.18 24.21
C LYS A 607 6.68 -22.95 23.05
N THR A 608 6.88 -23.98 22.22
CA THR A 608 7.76 -23.92 21.05
C THR A 608 7.30 -22.85 20.05
N ASN A 609 5.99 -22.65 19.92
CA ASN A 609 5.38 -21.72 18.96
C ASN A 609 4.77 -20.46 19.62
N GLN A 610 5.22 -20.09 20.82
CA GLN A 610 4.58 -19.06 21.65
C GLN A 610 4.37 -17.72 20.94
N PHE A 611 5.36 -17.23 20.19
CA PHE A 611 5.28 -15.94 19.49
C PHE A 611 4.22 -15.95 18.39
N PHE A 612 4.14 -17.06 17.65
CA PHE A 612 3.14 -17.25 16.61
C PHE A 612 1.73 -17.35 17.20
N ILE A 613 1.57 -18.06 18.32
CA ILE A 613 0.28 -18.20 19.01
C ILE A 613 -0.16 -16.86 19.61
N SER A 614 0.74 -16.10 20.24
CA SER A 614 0.47 -14.76 20.77
C SER A 614 -0.03 -13.84 19.66
N TYR A 615 0.67 -13.81 18.51
CA TYR A 615 0.24 -13.05 17.34
C TYR A 615 -1.13 -13.48 16.81
N MET A 616 -1.45 -14.78 16.78
CA MET A 616 -2.76 -15.23 16.32
C MET A 616 -3.87 -14.89 17.31
N ALA A 617 -3.61 -14.94 18.62
CA ALA A 617 -4.52 -14.50 19.67
C ALA A 617 -4.84 -13.00 19.55
N ASP A 618 -3.81 -12.17 19.36
CA ASP A 618 -3.95 -10.73 19.08
C ASP A 618 -4.89 -10.50 17.89
N ARG A 619 -4.71 -11.28 16.82
CA ARG A 619 -5.54 -11.17 15.61
C ARG A 619 -6.97 -11.61 15.84
N LEU A 620 -7.23 -12.67 16.60
CA LEU A 620 -8.60 -13.09 16.94
C LEU A 620 -9.33 -11.97 17.72
N SER A 621 -8.70 -11.48 18.78
CA SER A 621 -9.23 -10.37 19.59
C SER A 621 -9.47 -9.11 18.74
N ALA A 622 -8.49 -8.74 17.92
CA ALA A 622 -8.59 -7.57 17.04
C ALA A 622 -9.66 -7.71 15.95
N THR A 623 -10.01 -8.95 15.57
CA THR A 623 -11.09 -9.27 14.64
C THR A 623 -12.42 -9.59 15.32
N GLN A 624 -12.57 -9.35 16.63
CA GLN A 624 -13.82 -9.63 17.38
C GLN A 624 -14.26 -11.11 17.27
N LEU A 625 -13.31 -12.02 17.11
CA LEU A 625 -13.51 -13.47 17.19
C LEU A 625 -13.24 -13.93 18.64
N ALA A 626 -13.39 -15.23 18.91
CA ALA A 626 -13.25 -15.76 20.28
C ALA A 626 -11.82 -15.51 20.81
N ASP A 627 -11.73 -15.06 22.06
CA ASP A 627 -10.45 -14.75 22.69
C ASP A 627 -9.77 -16.05 23.17
N LEU A 628 -8.54 -16.30 22.71
CA LEU A 628 -7.74 -17.45 23.13
C LEU A 628 -7.32 -17.34 24.61
N ASN A 629 -7.30 -16.13 25.19
CA ASN A 629 -6.86 -15.94 26.58
C ASN A 629 -7.75 -16.61 27.60
N GLU A 630 -9.06 -16.52 27.43
CA GLU A 630 -10.03 -17.02 28.40
C GLU A 630 -9.84 -18.53 28.66
N PRO A 631 -9.81 -19.41 27.64
CA PRO A 631 -9.59 -20.83 27.86
C PRO A 631 -8.14 -21.15 28.30
N ILE A 632 -7.12 -20.38 27.88
CA ILE A 632 -5.74 -20.57 28.38
C ILE A 632 -5.64 -20.23 29.87
N ASN A 633 -6.21 -19.10 30.29
CA ASN A 633 -6.21 -18.68 31.69
C ASN A 633 -6.98 -19.68 32.56
N THR A 634 -8.12 -20.17 32.06
CA THR A 634 -8.90 -21.22 32.74
C THR A 634 -8.09 -22.51 32.90
N LEU A 635 -7.36 -22.92 31.86
CA LEU A 635 -6.46 -24.09 31.94
C LEU A 635 -5.36 -23.89 32.98
N LEU A 636 -4.66 -22.76 32.95
CA LEU A 636 -3.52 -22.47 33.82
C LEU A 636 -3.90 -22.26 35.29
N THR A 637 -5.15 -21.84 35.56
CA THR A 637 -5.68 -21.67 36.92
C THR A 637 -6.40 -22.90 37.47
N SER A 638 -6.55 -23.95 36.65
CA SER A 638 -7.15 -25.23 37.04
C SER A 638 -6.38 -25.91 38.16
N GLU A 639 -7.08 -26.74 38.93
CA GLU A 639 -6.51 -27.54 40.03
C GLU A 639 -5.35 -28.44 39.55
N LEU A 640 -5.48 -28.99 38.34
CA LEU A 640 -4.43 -29.79 37.69
C LEU A 640 -3.12 -29.03 37.57
N PHE A 641 -3.14 -27.79 37.05
CA PHE A 641 -1.93 -26.99 36.87
C PHE A 641 -1.34 -26.50 38.18
N LYS A 642 -2.17 -26.26 39.21
CA LYS A 642 -1.69 -25.97 40.56
C LYS A 642 -0.88 -27.15 41.11
N LEU A 643 -1.40 -28.37 40.99
CA LEU A 643 -0.74 -29.59 41.48
C LEU A 643 0.52 -29.93 40.69
N ILE A 644 0.50 -29.83 39.35
CA ILE A 644 1.69 -30.04 38.52
C ILE A 644 2.81 -29.04 38.89
N ASN A 645 2.47 -27.78 39.20
CA ASN A 645 3.46 -26.81 39.62
C ASN A 645 4.03 -27.12 41.01
N MET A 646 3.22 -27.57 41.96
CA MET A 646 3.69 -27.95 43.30
C MET A 646 4.61 -29.19 43.25
N SER A 647 4.29 -30.20 42.45
CA SER A 647 5.13 -31.39 42.28
C SER A 647 6.45 -31.08 41.56
N SER A 648 6.48 -30.11 40.64
CA SER A 648 7.70 -29.66 39.99
C SER A 648 8.69 -28.92 40.92
N ILE A 649 8.18 -28.21 41.95
CA ILE A 649 9.00 -27.48 42.93
C ILE A 649 9.65 -28.46 43.93
N GLY A 650 8.94 -29.53 44.30
CA GLY A 650 9.46 -30.58 45.19
C GLY A 650 10.69 -31.32 44.64
N LEU A 651 10.75 -31.53 43.31
CA LEU A 651 11.89 -32.17 42.63
C LEU A 651 13.15 -31.28 42.61
N ASN A 652 13.00 -29.95 42.53
CA ASN A 652 14.14 -29.04 42.58
C ASN A 652 14.70 -28.85 44.01
N CYS A 653 13.88 -29.01 45.05
CA CYS A 653 14.36 -28.99 46.44
C CYS A 653 15.06 -30.30 46.88
N GLN A 654 14.69 -31.45 46.32
CA GLN A 654 15.36 -32.73 46.63
C GLN A 654 16.77 -32.83 46.05
N ASN A 655 17.07 -32.15 44.93
CA ASN A 655 18.42 -32.12 44.35
C ASN A 655 19.41 -31.19 45.10
N VAL A 656 18.95 -30.35 46.03
CA VAL A 656 19.84 -29.48 46.84
C VAL A 656 20.22 -30.14 48.17
N ILE A 657 19.45 -31.13 48.64
CA ILE A 657 19.67 -31.77 49.95
C ILE A 657 20.63 -32.97 49.87
N SER A 658 20.96 -33.48 48.68
CA SER A 658 21.84 -34.66 48.51
C SER A 658 23.35 -34.38 48.50
N ASN A 659 23.81 -33.12 48.60
CA ASN A 659 25.25 -32.76 48.57
C ASN A 659 25.85 -32.29 49.91
N HIS A 660 25.19 -32.53 51.04
CA HIS A 660 25.78 -32.32 52.37
C HIS A 660 25.71 -33.58 53.24
N ARG A 661 26.59 -34.54 52.93
CA ARG A 661 27.16 -35.43 53.95
C ARG A 661 28.67 -35.47 53.79
N VAL A 662 29.31 -34.66 54.63
CA VAL A 662 30.72 -34.76 55.02
C VAL A 662 30.89 -36.05 55.82
N SER A 663 31.97 -36.78 55.57
CA SER A 663 32.64 -37.56 56.61
C SER A 663 34.14 -37.30 56.53
N ILE A 664 34.68 -36.99 57.70
CA ILE A 664 36.09 -36.89 58.09
C ILE A 664 36.89 -38.10 57.60
#